data_AF-A0A8J6XMB8-F1
#
_entry.id   AF-A0A8J6XMB8-F1
#
_cell.length_a   1.000
_cell.length_b   1.000
_cell.length_c   1.000
_cell.angle_alpha   90.00
_cell.angle_beta   90.00
_cell.angle_gamma   90.00
#
_symmetry.space_group_name_H-M   'P 1'
#
loop_
_entity.id
_entity.type
_entity.pdbx_description
1 polymer ?
#
loop_
_entity_poly.entity_id
_entity_poly.type
_entity_poly.pdbx_seq_one_letter_code
_entity_poly.pdbx_strand_id
1 'polypeptide(L)'
;MSKYKFNRNFAIIIGINNYQNGIRELETAVPDALKLAHILREQHTHLKDKYQAENKYQVQLILNQRATLDKLKQLIEDFKKGQITFDNEKVTVTKDDRVLFYFAGHGIALDALENQDGPVGYLIPQDASNGESRTYLPMQELHDALNALPCRHMLVILDCCFAGAFRWASLKRDIVPKVKVYKERYDRFISDRAWQVITSAADNQKALDSLGQRGKKLKDGNEDHSPFAKALFDALRGGADEGADLNKDGIITATELYSYLRDQVEEKHYQRQTPSLCPLKKHDKGEFIFLLPDFDRDKLEDAPPLDLENNPYRGLQSYEIDSHLFFGRENLIEKLYQKAIVNKQALTLVLGASGTGKSSLMKAGLLKRLRDSQEHKFEILKPMRPGESPLKTLAQICLPIATTVTPEELAKNEQALANIIERWSKTNSKTKLLLPVDQFEELITLCKSDKEREQFQKLILNAIVRYPDKIHVVVTLRLDFEAQFQTSILKDFWNDATRFVVPPMTQDEFRTVIEKPASEKVIYFDPPSLVDELINEVVQMPGALPLLSFTLSELYLKYLEQRRDNRALTKNDYEELGRVVGSLTQRANQEYENLVALLPAYEQTIRQVMLRMVAVEGGESARRQVPDSELRYSSSEKNQRVAQVIEHLVQARLVVRGKETGGEPYTEPAHDVLITGWKMLVKWIADERETLLLQRRLTSAEKSWQLQQRLTESGELSTFEQGQLFLHREEFLKTQTASNFLWHRDPYLEGLQQVLNSGDNNWLNKDEETFVEYSLKRRRRDHLLITLERIPYSISAFVLSLHLIISSYGFIIINVLGMILFVLSLLLLKSLFRY
;
A
#
# COMPACT_ATOMS: atom_id res chain seq x y z
N MET A 1 21.59 -25.33 20.49
CA MET A 1 22.60 -24.28 20.70
C MET A 1 22.70 -23.44 19.45
N SER A 2 22.68 -22.12 19.55
CA SER A 2 22.93 -21.23 18.41
C SER A 2 24.24 -21.61 17.71
N LYS A 3 24.27 -21.57 16.38
CA LYS A 3 25.50 -21.76 15.59
C LYS A 3 26.52 -20.64 15.83
N TYR A 4 26.12 -19.55 16.50
CA TYR A 4 26.93 -18.37 16.77
C TYR A 4 27.08 -18.17 18.27
N LYS A 5 28.32 -18.27 18.75
CA LYS A 5 28.70 -18.06 20.15
C LYS A 5 29.61 -16.85 20.27
N PHE A 6 29.62 -16.22 21.43
CA PHE A 6 30.63 -15.23 21.78
C PHE A 6 31.74 -15.91 22.56
N ASN A 7 32.98 -15.61 22.21
CA ASN A 7 34.15 -16.18 22.87
C ASN A 7 34.48 -15.40 24.15
N ARG A 8 34.43 -14.06 24.09
CA ARG A 8 34.77 -13.19 25.21
C ARG A 8 33.87 -11.97 25.25
N ASN A 9 33.64 -11.46 26.45
CA ASN A 9 32.87 -10.25 26.71
C ASN A 9 33.75 -9.30 27.50
N PHE A 10 33.99 -8.12 26.95
CA PHE A 10 34.82 -7.08 27.54
C PHE A 10 33.95 -5.94 28.01
N ALA A 11 34.23 -5.39 29.20
CA ALA A 11 33.63 -4.15 29.67
C ALA A 11 34.73 -3.18 30.09
N ILE A 12 34.77 -2.00 29.48
CA ILE A 12 35.62 -0.89 29.89
C ILE A 12 34.72 0.13 30.59
N ILE A 13 34.97 0.37 31.87
CA ILE A 13 34.10 1.17 32.72
C ILE A 13 34.94 2.28 33.35
N ILE A 14 34.54 3.53 33.09
CA ILE A 14 35.25 4.74 33.50
C ILE A 14 34.32 5.58 34.38
N GLY A 15 34.80 5.97 35.56
CA GLY A 15 34.07 6.84 36.49
C GLY A 15 34.97 7.90 37.10
N ILE A 16 34.61 9.18 36.97
CA ILE A 16 35.45 10.28 37.43
C ILE A 16 34.64 11.21 38.35
N ASN A 17 35.02 11.24 39.63
CA ASN A 17 34.50 12.19 40.61
C ASN A 17 35.48 13.33 40.86
N ASN A 18 36.75 12.99 41.06
CA ASN A 18 37.73 13.91 41.64
C ASN A 18 38.58 14.55 40.53
N TYR A 19 38.11 15.67 39.99
CA TYR A 19 38.83 16.42 38.95
C TYR A 19 39.92 17.33 39.54
N GLN A 20 40.99 17.54 38.78
CA GLN A 20 42.04 18.51 39.10
C GLN A 20 41.79 19.85 38.37
N ASN A 21 42.59 20.86 38.69
CA ASN A 21 42.73 22.08 37.87
C ASN A 21 41.44 22.89 37.64
N GLY A 22 40.60 23.01 38.68
CA GLY A 22 39.47 23.94 38.71
C GLY A 22 38.18 23.45 38.05
N ILE A 23 38.10 22.17 37.67
CA ILE A 23 36.86 21.50 37.26
C ILE A 23 36.13 20.99 38.51
N ARG A 24 34.81 21.17 38.55
CA ARG A 24 33.99 20.83 39.72
C ARG A 24 33.93 19.31 39.94
N GLU A 25 34.08 18.87 41.18
CA GLU A 25 33.95 17.46 41.56
C GLU A 25 32.52 16.93 41.39
N LEU A 26 32.40 15.63 41.10
CA LEU A 26 31.16 14.87 41.10
C LEU A 26 31.13 13.90 42.29
N GLU A 27 29.95 13.39 42.61
CA GLU A 27 29.78 12.48 43.74
C GLU A 27 29.35 11.06 43.33
N THR A 28 28.64 10.90 42.21
CA THR A 28 28.02 9.60 41.85
C THR A 28 28.78 8.80 40.80
N ALA A 29 29.62 9.42 39.95
CA ALA A 29 30.21 8.74 38.78
C ALA A 29 31.11 7.54 39.17
N VAL A 30 31.86 7.64 40.26
CA VAL A 30 32.67 6.51 40.77
C VAL A 30 31.79 5.40 41.38
N PRO A 31 30.83 5.69 42.29
CA PRO A 31 29.84 4.71 42.72
C PRO A 31 29.11 4.02 41.56
N ASP A 32 28.69 4.79 40.54
CA ASP A 32 27.98 4.28 39.38
C ASP A 32 28.84 3.26 38.60
N ALA A 33 30.10 3.61 38.32
CA ALA A 33 31.07 2.73 37.66
C ALA A 33 31.36 1.46 38.47
N LEU A 34 31.54 1.58 39.80
CA LEU A 34 31.79 0.43 40.68
C LEU A 34 30.59 -0.54 40.69
N LYS A 35 29.38 0.00 40.78
CA LYS A 35 28.16 -0.80 40.83
C LYS A 35 27.90 -1.53 39.52
N LEU A 36 28.07 -0.87 38.38
CA LEU A 36 27.96 -1.52 37.07
C LEU A 36 28.99 -2.63 36.90
N ALA A 37 30.25 -2.39 37.31
CA ALA A 37 31.31 -3.39 37.26
C ALA A 37 30.97 -4.63 38.09
N HIS A 38 30.35 -4.45 39.26
CA HIS A 38 29.90 -5.54 40.11
C HIS A 38 28.75 -6.34 39.47
N ILE A 39 27.72 -5.65 38.95
CA ILE A 39 26.60 -6.30 38.25
C ILE A 39 27.10 -7.17 37.09
N LEU A 40 27.98 -6.63 36.22
CA LEU A 40 28.49 -7.37 35.06
C LEU A 40 29.39 -8.56 35.43
N ARG A 41 30.08 -8.50 36.57
CA ARG A 41 30.90 -9.63 37.07
C ARG A 41 30.03 -10.77 37.61
N GLU A 42 28.89 -10.47 38.21
CA GLU A 42 28.07 -11.46 38.92
C GLU A 42 26.89 -11.98 38.11
N GLN A 43 26.32 -11.18 37.22
CA GLN A 43 25.09 -11.51 36.49
C GLN A 43 25.14 -12.90 35.83
N HIS A 44 26.29 -13.27 35.24
CA HIS A 44 26.45 -14.56 34.58
C HIS A 44 26.32 -15.77 35.52
N THR A 45 26.58 -15.61 36.83
CA THR A 45 26.56 -16.69 37.83
C THR A 45 25.14 -17.13 38.18
N HIS A 46 24.16 -16.26 37.93
CA HIS A 46 22.75 -16.55 38.14
C HIS A 46 22.08 -17.20 36.92
N LEU A 47 22.77 -17.26 35.79
CA LEU A 47 22.27 -17.93 34.58
C LEU A 47 22.36 -19.45 34.71
N LYS A 48 21.58 -20.17 33.91
CA LYS A 48 21.73 -21.62 33.74
C LYS A 48 23.14 -21.96 33.28
N ASP A 49 23.69 -23.08 33.76
CA ASP A 49 25.08 -23.53 33.52
C ASP A 49 25.51 -23.42 32.04
N LYS A 50 24.62 -23.76 31.10
CA LYS A 50 24.89 -23.71 29.65
C LYS A 50 25.18 -22.31 29.10
N TYR A 51 24.84 -21.24 29.83
CA TYR A 51 25.01 -19.85 29.40
C TYR A 51 26.07 -19.08 30.20
N GLN A 52 26.54 -19.58 31.35
CA GLN A 52 27.39 -18.81 32.26
C GLN A 52 28.73 -18.43 31.62
N ALA A 53 29.44 -19.40 31.02
CA ALA A 53 30.76 -19.19 30.45
C ALA A 53 30.74 -18.16 29.30
N GLU A 54 29.75 -18.24 28.43
CA GLU A 54 29.60 -17.37 27.25
C GLU A 54 29.18 -15.94 27.61
N ASN A 55 28.69 -15.70 28.85
CA ASN A 55 28.19 -14.40 29.31
C ASN A 55 29.03 -13.77 30.44
N LYS A 56 30.17 -14.37 30.79
CA LYS A 56 31.11 -13.80 31.75
C LYS A 56 31.83 -12.58 31.16
N TYR A 57 31.81 -11.44 31.87
CA TYR A 57 32.53 -10.23 31.48
C TYR A 57 33.93 -10.14 32.11
N GLN A 58 34.91 -9.74 31.30
CA GLN A 58 36.19 -9.24 31.75
C GLN A 58 36.09 -7.72 31.88
N VAL A 59 36.17 -7.21 33.11
CA VAL A 59 35.89 -5.80 33.43
C VAL A 59 37.16 -5.03 33.75
N GLN A 60 37.49 -4.05 32.92
CA GLN A 60 38.51 -3.04 33.18
C GLN A 60 37.86 -1.82 33.83
N LEU A 61 38.32 -1.46 35.02
CA LEU A 61 37.79 -0.33 35.78
C LEU A 61 38.83 0.79 35.90
N ILE A 62 38.51 1.98 35.42
CA ILE A 62 39.37 3.17 35.44
C ILE A 62 38.68 4.27 36.23
N LEU A 63 39.23 4.64 37.38
CA LEU A 63 38.61 5.60 38.30
C LEU A 63 39.53 6.78 38.58
N ASN A 64 38.95 7.98 38.71
CA ASN A 64 39.61 9.19 39.20
C ASN A 64 41.01 9.40 38.60
N GLN A 65 42.07 9.36 39.43
CA GLN A 65 43.46 9.66 39.04
C GLN A 65 44.04 8.70 38.00
N ARG A 66 43.36 7.58 37.72
CA ARG A 66 43.73 6.67 36.63
C ARG A 66 43.13 7.08 35.29
N ALA A 67 42.14 7.97 35.27
CA ALA A 67 41.44 8.44 34.07
C ALA A 67 42.03 9.75 33.54
N THR A 68 43.37 9.83 33.43
CA THR A 68 44.06 11.00 32.86
C THR A 68 43.93 11.04 31.34
N LEU A 69 44.16 12.19 30.73
CA LEU A 69 44.13 12.35 29.27
C LEU A 69 45.10 11.38 28.59
N ASP A 70 46.31 11.23 29.13
CA ASP A 70 47.31 10.28 28.60
C ASP A 70 46.81 8.84 28.65
N LYS A 71 46.13 8.44 29.74
CA LYS A 71 45.60 7.09 29.85
C LYS A 71 44.46 6.84 28.86
N LEU A 72 43.58 7.83 28.68
CA LEU A 72 42.49 7.73 27.72
C LEU A 72 42.99 7.76 26.27
N LYS A 73 44.04 8.54 25.97
CA LYS A 73 44.71 8.51 24.66
C LYS A 73 45.39 7.17 24.40
N GLN A 74 46.02 6.56 25.41
CA GLN A 74 46.56 5.21 25.29
C GLN A 74 45.46 4.19 24.94
N LEU A 75 44.30 4.29 25.61
CA LEU A 75 43.14 3.44 25.34
C LEU A 75 42.65 3.60 23.89
N ILE A 76 42.56 4.84 23.40
CA ILE A 76 42.20 5.16 22.01
C ILE A 76 43.20 4.53 21.02
N GLU A 77 44.49 4.66 21.28
CA GLU A 77 45.52 4.09 20.41
C GLU A 77 45.49 2.55 20.41
N ASP A 78 45.15 1.93 21.54
CA ASP A 78 44.94 0.48 21.61
C ASP A 78 43.70 0.07 20.81
N PHE A 79 42.58 0.79 20.94
CA PHE A 79 41.35 0.53 20.18
C PHE A 79 41.58 0.66 18.67
N LYS A 80 42.32 1.69 18.23
CA LYS A 80 42.72 1.87 16.82
C LYS A 80 43.53 0.68 16.28
N LYS A 81 44.28 0.00 17.15
CA LYS A 81 45.06 -1.21 16.83
C LYS A 81 44.24 -2.50 16.97
N GLY A 82 42.94 -2.42 17.26
CA GLY A 82 42.09 -3.59 17.49
C GLY A 82 42.36 -4.28 18.83
N GLN A 83 42.88 -3.56 19.83
CA GLN A 83 43.34 -4.12 21.11
C GLN A 83 42.62 -3.47 22.30
N ILE A 84 42.51 -4.21 23.40
CA ILE A 84 42.06 -3.71 24.72
C ILE A 84 43.11 -4.12 25.75
N THR A 85 43.47 -3.23 26.67
CA THR A 85 44.50 -3.48 27.69
C THR A 85 43.87 -3.85 29.04
N PHE A 86 44.17 -5.02 29.59
CA PHE A 86 43.74 -5.47 30.93
C PHE A 86 44.98 -5.78 31.78
N ASP A 87 45.06 -5.26 33.01
CA ASP A 87 46.16 -5.55 33.96
C ASP A 87 47.58 -5.48 33.35
N ASN A 88 47.80 -4.53 32.43
CA ASN A 88 49.01 -4.29 31.64
C ASN A 88 49.30 -5.29 30.50
N GLU A 89 48.36 -6.19 30.20
CA GLU A 89 48.40 -7.07 29.03
C GLU A 89 47.47 -6.56 27.93
N LYS A 90 47.94 -6.62 26.68
CA LYS A 90 47.13 -6.25 25.51
C LYS A 90 46.45 -7.46 24.92
N VAL A 91 45.13 -7.39 24.79
CA VAL A 91 44.29 -8.43 24.22
C VAL A 91 43.78 -7.98 22.86
N THR A 92 44.04 -8.75 21.81
CA THR A 92 43.47 -8.50 20.48
C THR A 92 41.99 -8.88 20.45
N VAL A 93 41.15 -7.93 20.04
CA VAL A 93 39.71 -8.10 19.84
C VAL A 93 39.46 -8.81 18.51
N THR A 94 38.44 -9.65 18.46
CA THR A 94 38.05 -10.46 17.31
C THR A 94 36.58 -10.29 17.00
N LYS A 95 36.13 -10.79 15.85
CA LYS A 95 34.72 -10.76 15.44
C LYS A 95 33.79 -11.57 16.34
N ASP A 96 34.29 -12.43 17.22
CA ASP A 96 33.45 -13.24 18.12
C ASP A 96 33.41 -12.68 19.54
N ASP A 97 33.88 -11.44 19.74
CA ASP A 97 33.85 -10.76 21.02
C ASP A 97 32.71 -9.74 21.12
N ARG A 98 32.29 -9.47 22.37
CA ARG A 98 31.41 -8.36 22.75
C ARG A 98 32.18 -7.30 23.51
N VAL A 99 31.91 -6.03 23.24
CA VAL A 99 32.53 -4.90 23.93
C VAL A 99 31.46 -3.98 24.50
N LEU A 100 31.50 -3.76 25.80
CA LEU A 100 30.73 -2.73 26.49
C LEU A 100 31.67 -1.60 26.90
N PHE A 101 31.35 -0.37 26.54
CA PHE A 101 32.07 0.83 26.98
C PHE A 101 31.13 1.70 27.80
N TYR A 102 31.49 1.99 29.05
CA TYR A 102 30.73 2.86 29.93
C TYR A 102 31.59 4.02 30.42
N PHE A 103 31.07 5.24 30.30
CA PHE A 103 31.70 6.45 30.84
C PHE A 103 30.70 7.23 31.68
N ALA A 104 31.07 7.52 32.93
CA ALA A 104 30.39 8.45 33.83
C ALA A 104 31.35 9.58 34.25
N GLY A 105 30.91 10.83 34.04
CA GLY A 105 31.72 12.01 34.35
C GLY A 105 31.21 13.27 33.65
N HIS A 106 32.04 14.31 33.62
CA HIS A 106 31.78 15.53 32.85
C HIS A 106 31.96 15.30 31.35
N GLY A 107 31.04 15.88 30.59
CA GLY A 107 31.11 16.04 29.15
C GLY A 107 30.67 17.46 28.78
N ILE A 108 31.29 18.04 27.75
CA ILE A 108 30.96 19.39 27.28
C ILE A 108 30.83 19.41 25.77
N ALA A 109 30.08 20.37 25.23
CA ALA A 109 30.10 20.73 23.83
C ALA A 109 30.67 22.15 23.67
N LEU A 110 31.60 22.34 22.75
CA LEU A 110 32.11 23.67 22.39
C LEU A 110 31.44 24.13 21.09
N ASP A 111 30.98 25.39 21.05
CA ASP A 111 30.17 25.94 19.95
C ASP A 111 30.92 25.89 18.61
N ALA A 112 30.21 25.37 17.60
CA ALA A 112 30.59 25.39 16.19
C ALA A 112 30.22 26.76 15.59
N LEU A 113 31.01 27.79 15.86
CA LEU A 113 30.99 28.95 14.98
C LEU A 113 31.56 28.47 13.63
N GLU A 114 30.66 28.26 12.66
CA GLU A 114 30.92 28.03 11.21
C GLU A 114 31.08 26.59 10.66
N ASN A 115 30.83 25.52 11.42
CA ASN A 115 30.83 24.16 10.84
C ASN A 115 29.42 23.64 10.51
N GLN A 116 29.24 23.13 9.28
CA GLN A 116 28.00 22.47 8.82
C GLN A 116 27.72 21.12 9.52
N ASP A 117 28.69 20.62 10.30
CA ASP A 117 28.70 19.27 10.89
C ASP A 117 28.25 19.19 12.37
N GLY A 118 27.78 20.29 12.98
CA GLY A 118 27.25 20.31 14.35
C GLY A 118 28.29 20.58 15.46
N PRO A 119 27.88 20.60 16.75
CA PRO A 119 28.76 20.94 17.88
C PRO A 119 29.76 19.82 18.21
N VAL A 120 31.00 20.20 18.56
CA VAL A 120 32.05 19.22 18.91
C VAL A 120 31.94 18.85 20.39
N GLY A 121 31.62 17.59 20.66
CA GLY A 121 31.55 17.03 22.01
C GLY A 121 32.91 16.57 22.54
N TYR A 122 33.13 16.74 23.84
CA TYR A 122 34.34 16.33 24.55
C TYR A 122 33.99 15.57 25.83
N LEU A 123 34.70 14.48 26.09
CA LEU A 123 34.80 13.88 27.42
C LEU A 123 35.88 14.62 28.21
N ILE A 124 35.66 14.80 29.51
CA ILE A 124 36.61 15.51 30.39
C ILE A 124 37.44 14.49 31.17
N PRO A 125 38.75 14.35 30.87
CA PRO A 125 39.67 13.57 31.69
C PRO A 125 39.85 14.16 33.09
N GLN A 126 40.36 13.36 34.01
CA GLN A 126 40.51 13.76 35.42
C GLN A 126 41.50 14.92 35.64
N ASP A 127 42.56 14.99 34.83
CA ASP A 127 43.64 15.99 34.86
C ASP A 127 43.37 17.21 33.96
N ALA A 128 42.19 17.29 33.35
CA ALA A 128 41.79 18.39 32.49
C ALA A 128 41.78 19.73 33.23
N SER A 129 42.12 20.81 32.52
CA SER A 129 42.14 22.17 33.07
C SER A 129 40.94 22.97 32.56
N ASN A 130 40.25 23.66 33.47
CA ASN A 130 39.03 24.40 33.13
C ASN A 130 39.32 25.49 32.08
N GLY A 131 38.60 25.44 30.96
CA GLY A 131 38.75 26.37 29.83
C GLY A 131 39.84 26.00 28.81
N GLU A 132 40.61 24.93 29.03
CA GLU A 132 41.68 24.51 28.12
C GLU A 132 41.29 23.30 27.27
N SER A 133 40.70 23.54 26.09
CA SER A 133 40.19 22.48 25.20
C SER A 133 41.22 21.43 24.77
N ARG A 134 42.51 21.77 24.73
CA ARG A 134 43.63 20.85 24.46
C ARG A 134 43.78 19.72 25.50
N THR A 135 43.23 19.94 26.70
CA THR A 135 43.27 18.99 27.81
C THR A 135 42.05 18.07 27.85
N TYR A 136 41.09 18.28 26.94
CA TYR A 136 39.87 17.48 26.83
C TYR A 136 40.04 16.40 25.78
N LEU A 137 39.19 15.37 25.84
CA LEU A 137 39.20 14.28 24.87
C LEU A 137 38.04 14.43 23.89
N PRO A 138 38.29 14.66 22.58
CA PRO A 138 37.21 14.75 21.60
C PRO A 138 36.42 13.44 21.49
N MET A 139 35.10 13.53 21.54
CA MET A 139 34.21 12.37 21.36
C MET A 139 34.38 11.71 19.99
N GLN A 140 34.73 12.49 18.96
CA GLN A 140 35.03 11.97 17.61
C GLN A 140 36.23 11.03 17.61
N GLU A 141 37.28 11.33 18.37
CA GLU A 141 38.46 10.44 18.46
C GLU A 141 38.09 9.11 19.12
N LEU A 142 37.25 9.14 20.16
CA LEU A 142 36.72 7.93 20.78
C LEU A 142 35.84 7.14 19.79
N HIS A 143 34.94 7.81 19.09
CA HIS A 143 34.06 7.20 18.09
C HIS A 143 34.87 6.48 16.99
N ASP A 144 35.89 7.13 16.44
CA ASP A 144 36.71 6.55 15.38
C ASP A 144 37.56 5.37 15.88
N ALA A 145 38.05 5.47 17.11
CA ALA A 145 38.79 4.39 17.76
C ALA A 145 37.90 3.17 18.04
N LEU A 146 36.70 3.37 18.56
CA LEU A 146 35.72 2.30 18.75
C LEU A 146 35.34 1.66 17.41
N ASN A 147 35.15 2.46 16.36
CA ASN A 147 34.92 1.97 15.00
C ASN A 147 36.08 1.15 14.42
N ALA A 148 37.29 1.25 14.95
CA ALA A 148 38.40 0.40 14.51
C ALA A 148 38.32 -1.03 15.07
N LEU A 149 37.62 -1.26 16.18
CA LEU A 149 37.50 -2.59 16.78
C LEU A 149 36.76 -3.57 15.84
N PRO A 150 37.19 -4.85 15.78
CA PRO A 150 36.58 -5.85 14.90
C PRO A 150 35.41 -6.62 15.54
N CYS A 151 35.01 -6.30 16.78
CA CYS A 151 33.98 -7.03 17.52
C CYS A 151 32.63 -7.10 16.80
N ARG A 152 31.89 -8.20 17.02
CA ARG A 152 30.56 -8.35 16.43
C ARG A 152 29.54 -7.51 17.18
N HIS A 153 29.59 -7.49 18.52
CA HIS A 153 28.68 -6.67 19.32
C HIS A 153 29.44 -5.60 20.10
N MET A 154 28.91 -4.38 20.08
CA MET A 154 29.39 -3.21 20.80
C MET A 154 28.21 -2.45 21.40
N LEU A 155 28.27 -2.16 22.70
CA LEU A 155 27.36 -1.25 23.38
C LEU A 155 28.17 -0.14 24.07
N VAL A 156 27.91 1.10 23.70
CA VAL A 156 28.50 2.28 24.32
C VAL A 156 27.44 2.96 25.18
N ILE A 157 27.72 3.23 26.44
CA ILE A 157 26.81 3.92 27.36
C ILE A 157 27.54 5.16 27.90
N LEU A 158 26.98 6.34 27.61
CA LEU A 158 27.55 7.62 28.01
C LEU A 158 26.64 8.32 29.05
N ASP A 159 27.03 8.25 30.31
CA ASP A 159 26.39 8.95 31.43
C ASP A 159 27.13 10.28 31.71
N CYS A 160 27.02 11.21 30.76
CA CYS A 160 27.60 12.54 30.85
C CYS A 160 26.77 13.58 30.09
N CYS A 161 26.91 14.85 30.45
CA CYS A 161 26.30 15.95 29.72
C CYS A 161 26.82 16.00 28.27
N PHE A 162 25.97 16.45 27.34
CA PHE A 162 26.28 16.57 25.91
C PHE A 162 26.71 15.27 25.21
N ALA A 163 26.44 14.10 25.80
CA ALA A 163 26.64 12.80 25.15
C ALA A 163 25.93 12.68 23.80
N GLY A 164 24.84 13.44 23.58
CA GLY A 164 24.16 13.53 22.27
C GLY A 164 25.03 14.10 21.14
N ALA A 165 26.12 14.82 21.41
CA ALA A 165 27.08 15.24 20.37
C ALA A 165 27.78 14.03 19.69
N PHE A 166 27.85 12.88 20.37
CA PHE A 166 28.33 11.61 19.80
C PHE A 166 27.45 11.10 18.64
N ARG A 167 26.18 11.56 18.57
CA ARG A 167 25.21 11.18 17.54
C ARG A 167 25.54 11.75 16.16
N TRP A 168 26.22 12.89 16.06
CA TRP A 168 26.57 13.52 14.78
C TRP A 168 27.57 12.69 13.95
N ALA A 169 28.25 11.73 14.59
CA ALA A 169 29.10 10.75 13.92
C ALA A 169 28.37 9.43 13.54
N SER A 170 27.09 9.29 13.92
CA SER A 170 26.29 8.05 13.83
C SER A 170 25.17 8.15 12.78
N LEU A 171 24.71 7.01 12.24
CA LEU A 171 23.69 6.97 11.18
C LEU A 171 22.31 7.38 11.72
N LYS A 172 21.55 8.21 10.98
CA LYS A 172 20.11 8.41 11.18
C LYS A 172 19.35 7.17 10.68
N ARG A 173 19.33 6.09 11.47
CA ARG A 173 18.42 4.96 11.27
C ARG A 173 17.51 4.86 12.48
N ASP A 174 16.24 4.56 12.22
CA ASP A 174 15.29 4.25 13.29
C ASP A 174 15.74 2.99 14.03
N ILE A 175 15.62 3.05 15.36
CA ILE A 175 15.84 1.91 16.24
C ILE A 175 14.74 0.88 15.95
N VAL A 176 15.10 -0.41 15.99
CA VAL A 176 14.13 -1.50 15.95
C VAL A 176 13.06 -1.22 17.02
N PRO A 177 11.75 -1.24 16.70
CA PRO A 177 10.71 -1.07 17.72
C PRO A 177 10.82 -2.18 18.78
N LYS A 178 10.12 -2.05 19.92
CA LYS A 178 9.95 -3.19 20.83
C LYS A 178 9.32 -4.34 20.04
N VAL A 179 9.97 -5.50 19.99
CA VAL A 179 9.46 -6.66 19.25
C VAL A 179 9.68 -7.91 20.06
N LYS A 180 8.68 -8.78 20.04
CA LYS A 180 8.75 -10.11 20.63
C LYS A 180 9.97 -10.88 20.10
N VAL A 181 10.76 -11.44 21.01
CA VAL A 181 11.96 -12.20 20.66
C VAL A 181 11.62 -13.68 20.44
N TYR A 182 11.21 -14.00 19.22
CA TYR A 182 11.15 -15.40 18.77
C TYR A 182 12.55 -16.03 18.74
N LYS A 183 12.61 -17.36 18.81
CA LYS A 183 13.85 -18.13 18.76
C LYS A 183 14.73 -17.81 17.54
N GLU A 184 14.15 -17.69 16.35
CA GLU A 184 14.87 -17.30 15.14
C GLU A 184 15.35 -15.83 15.19
N ARG A 185 14.58 -14.95 15.84
CA ARG A 185 14.99 -13.56 16.06
C ARG A 185 16.16 -13.49 17.04
N TYR A 186 16.11 -14.24 18.14
CA TYR A 186 17.20 -14.36 19.10
C TYR A 186 18.49 -14.83 18.42
N ASP A 187 18.42 -15.94 17.66
CA ASP A 187 19.58 -16.49 16.97
C ASP A 187 20.19 -15.48 16.00
N ARG A 188 19.36 -14.64 15.40
CA ARG A 188 19.82 -13.58 14.51
C ARG A 188 20.42 -12.38 15.25
N PHE A 189 19.80 -11.95 16.35
CA PHE A 189 20.31 -10.86 17.18
C PHE A 189 21.74 -11.11 17.61
N ILE A 190 22.08 -12.36 17.94
CA ILE A 190 23.44 -12.76 18.32
C ILE A 190 24.38 -13.01 17.13
N SER A 191 23.86 -13.30 15.93
CA SER A 191 24.68 -13.56 14.72
C SER A 191 25.07 -12.31 13.96
N ASP A 192 24.17 -11.32 13.89
CA ASP A 192 24.37 -10.10 13.13
C ASP A 192 25.12 -9.06 14.01
N ARG A 193 25.75 -8.05 13.38
CA ARG A 193 26.49 -7.03 14.13
C ARG A 193 25.54 -6.11 14.88
N ALA A 194 25.78 -5.94 16.17
CA ALA A 194 25.05 -4.99 17.04
C ALA A 194 26.02 -3.90 17.48
N TRP A 195 25.88 -2.66 17.03
CA TRP A 195 26.80 -1.59 17.39
C TRP A 195 25.97 -0.37 17.79
N GLN A 196 25.68 -0.27 19.07
CA GLN A 196 24.64 0.61 19.61
C GLN A 196 25.23 1.53 20.68
N VAL A 197 24.67 2.73 20.79
CA VAL A 197 25.09 3.76 21.76
C VAL A 197 23.87 4.24 22.51
N ILE A 198 23.91 4.21 23.84
CA ILE A 198 22.90 4.81 24.73
C ILE A 198 23.52 6.05 25.39
N THR A 199 22.86 7.19 25.28
CA THR A 199 23.26 8.44 25.95
C THR A 199 22.24 8.81 27.04
N SER A 200 22.70 9.46 28.10
CA SER A 200 21.85 9.97 29.19
C SER A 200 21.12 11.28 28.85
N ALA A 201 21.54 12.01 27.82
CA ALA A 201 20.97 13.29 27.41
C ALA A 201 20.97 13.50 25.88
N ALA A 202 20.07 14.37 25.40
CA ALA A 202 19.89 14.75 23.99
C ALA A 202 21.01 15.70 23.47
N ASP A 203 21.07 15.86 22.14
CA ASP A 203 22.10 16.60 21.37
C ASP A 203 21.97 18.13 21.42
N ASN A 204 20.77 18.65 21.67
CA ASN A 204 20.43 20.08 21.59
C ASN A 204 20.27 20.76 22.96
N GLN A 205 20.49 20.05 24.06
CA GLN A 205 20.36 20.61 25.40
C GLN A 205 21.69 21.13 25.91
N LYS A 206 21.81 22.45 26.04
CA LYS A 206 22.78 23.06 26.96
C LYS A 206 22.48 22.53 28.35
N ALA A 207 23.37 21.71 28.92
CA ALA A 207 23.36 21.51 30.37
C ALA A 207 23.58 22.90 30.99
N LEU A 208 22.53 23.44 31.59
CA LEU A 208 22.55 24.73 32.29
C LEU A 208 23.30 24.57 33.62
N ASP A 209 24.56 24.16 33.56
CA ASP A 209 25.51 24.29 34.67
C ASP A 209 26.17 25.68 34.69
N SER A 210 25.49 26.65 34.09
CA SER A 210 25.63 28.06 34.46
C SER A 210 24.98 28.36 35.82
N LEU A 211 24.17 27.47 36.40
CA LEU A 211 23.38 27.76 37.62
C LEU A 211 23.19 26.57 38.56
N GLY A 212 24.28 26.06 39.17
CA GLY A 212 24.32 25.68 40.59
C GLY A 212 23.24 24.78 41.27
N GLN A 213 22.30 24.11 40.59
CA GLN A 213 21.22 23.35 41.27
C GLN A 213 20.86 21.96 40.69
N ARG A 214 21.43 20.94 41.36
CA ARG A 214 20.94 19.56 41.67
C ARG A 214 20.42 18.66 40.54
N GLY A 215 21.12 17.56 40.27
CA GLY A 215 20.47 16.27 40.02
C GLY A 215 20.00 15.66 41.34
N LYS A 216 18.84 14.98 41.37
CA LYS A 216 18.36 14.25 42.55
C LYS A 216 19.20 12.96 42.67
N LYS A 217 19.96 12.77 43.74
CA LYS A 217 20.64 11.49 44.03
C LYS A 217 19.59 10.45 44.41
N LEU A 218 19.74 9.23 43.91
CA LEU A 218 18.89 8.10 44.26
C LEU A 218 19.71 7.09 45.06
N LYS A 219 19.09 6.49 46.08
CA LYS A 219 19.74 5.46 46.90
C LYS A 219 19.55 4.07 46.30
N ASP A 220 20.62 3.29 46.22
CA ASP A 220 20.56 1.83 46.03
C ASP A 220 21.22 1.17 47.26
N GLY A 221 20.41 0.80 48.25
CA GLY A 221 20.93 0.41 49.56
C GLY A 221 21.56 1.60 50.28
N ASN A 222 22.88 1.54 50.52
CA ASN A 222 23.64 2.57 51.24
C ASN A 222 24.44 3.52 50.32
N GLU A 223 24.38 3.34 48.99
CA GLU A 223 25.13 4.11 48.01
C GLU A 223 24.22 5.10 47.27
N ASP A 224 24.74 6.28 46.95
CA ASP A 224 24.06 7.32 46.17
C ASP A 224 24.50 7.23 44.70
N HIS A 225 23.53 7.22 43.79
CA HIS A 225 23.73 7.06 42.35
C HIS A 225 23.06 8.15 41.52
N SER A 226 23.53 8.32 40.28
CA SER A 226 22.84 9.15 39.28
C SER A 226 21.46 8.54 38.96
N PRO A 227 20.43 9.33 38.61
CA PRO A 227 19.14 8.80 38.18
C PRO A 227 19.24 7.82 37.01
N PHE A 228 20.09 8.13 36.04
CA PHE A 228 20.34 7.30 34.88
C PHE A 228 21.00 5.97 35.26
N ALA A 229 22.07 6.00 36.06
CA ALA A 229 22.77 4.81 36.52
C ALA A 229 21.87 3.92 37.38
N LYS A 230 21.07 4.50 38.28
CA LYS A 230 20.10 3.75 39.07
C LYS A 230 19.07 3.04 38.19
N ALA A 231 18.50 3.74 37.20
CA ALA A 231 17.59 3.13 36.24
C ALA A 231 18.27 2.02 35.41
N LEU A 232 19.54 2.18 35.04
CA LEU A 232 20.33 1.16 34.36
C LEU A 232 20.49 -0.10 35.22
N PHE A 233 20.76 0.04 36.52
CA PHE A 233 20.90 -1.11 37.41
C PHE A 233 19.57 -1.84 37.60
N ASP A 234 18.48 -1.09 37.77
CA ASP A 234 17.14 -1.66 37.92
C ASP A 234 16.72 -2.38 36.63
N ALA A 235 17.05 -1.82 35.46
CA ALA A 235 16.85 -2.47 34.17
C ALA A 235 17.58 -3.82 34.08
N LEU A 236 18.89 -3.83 34.34
CA LEU A 236 19.75 -5.02 34.23
C LEU A 236 19.39 -6.12 35.26
N ARG A 237 18.72 -5.77 36.35
CA ARG A 237 18.20 -6.73 37.35
C ARG A 237 16.83 -7.32 36.98
N GLY A 238 16.28 -6.98 35.82
CA GLY A 238 15.01 -7.49 35.32
C GLY A 238 13.90 -6.45 35.22
N GLY A 239 14.11 -5.21 35.67
CA GLY A 239 13.12 -4.14 35.54
C GLY A 239 12.76 -3.85 34.07
N ALA A 240 13.71 -4.00 33.15
CA ALA A 240 13.46 -3.86 31.72
C ALA A 240 12.61 -5.01 31.15
N ASP A 241 12.78 -6.23 31.66
CA ASP A 241 11.98 -7.40 31.26
C ASP A 241 10.56 -7.35 31.87
N GLU A 242 10.40 -6.80 33.08
CA GLU A 242 9.08 -6.66 33.70
C GLU A 242 8.27 -5.46 33.21
N GLY A 243 8.94 -4.35 32.89
CA GLY A 243 8.32 -3.06 32.60
C GLY A 243 8.45 -2.58 31.15
N ALA A 244 9.42 -3.08 30.39
CA ALA A 244 9.68 -2.63 29.01
C ALA A 244 9.60 -3.74 27.95
N ASP A 245 9.77 -5.01 28.30
CA ASP A 245 9.57 -6.18 27.43
C ASP A 245 8.06 -6.49 27.26
N LEU A 246 7.72 -7.05 26.11
CA LEU A 246 6.38 -7.46 25.71
C LEU A 246 6.02 -8.88 26.19
N ASN A 247 6.99 -9.74 26.52
CA ASN A 247 6.72 -11.16 26.74
C ASN A 247 7.48 -11.87 27.88
N LYS A 248 8.29 -11.17 28.67
CA LYS A 248 9.06 -11.70 29.80
C LYS A 248 9.88 -12.94 29.42
N ASP A 249 10.68 -12.79 28.35
CA ASP A 249 11.45 -13.91 27.81
C ASP A 249 12.83 -14.09 28.45
N GLY A 250 13.16 -13.25 29.45
CA GLY A 250 14.43 -13.29 30.16
C GLY A 250 15.57 -12.67 29.35
N ILE A 251 15.27 -11.89 28.31
CA ILE A 251 16.25 -11.18 27.49
C ILE A 251 16.04 -9.68 27.68
N ILE A 252 17.15 -8.95 27.85
CA ILE A 252 17.14 -7.49 27.81
C ILE A 252 17.95 -7.05 26.60
N THR A 253 17.27 -6.64 25.54
CA THR A 253 17.88 -6.00 24.36
C THR A 253 18.32 -4.57 24.68
N ALA A 254 19.25 -4.01 23.89
CA ALA A 254 19.64 -2.60 24.04
C ALA A 254 18.45 -1.67 23.81
N THR A 255 17.51 -2.06 22.96
CA THR A 255 16.25 -1.35 22.70
C THR A 255 15.32 -1.35 23.92
N GLU A 256 15.13 -2.49 24.60
CA GLU A 256 14.37 -2.57 25.86
C GLU A 256 15.05 -1.82 26.99
N LEU A 257 16.37 -1.97 27.09
CA LEU A 257 17.19 -1.25 28.06
C LEU A 257 17.02 0.26 27.89
N TYR A 258 17.17 0.78 26.67
CA TYR A 258 16.92 2.17 26.36
C TYR A 258 15.49 2.61 26.70
N SER A 259 14.49 1.81 26.30
CA SER A 259 13.08 2.14 26.56
C SER A 259 12.82 2.30 28.05
N TYR A 260 13.29 1.35 28.85
CA TYR A 260 13.17 1.42 30.31
C TYR A 260 13.88 2.64 30.88
N LEU A 261 15.11 2.92 30.43
CA LEU A 261 15.89 4.09 30.85
C LEU A 261 15.15 5.39 30.55
N ARG A 262 14.64 5.56 29.33
CA ARG A 262 13.86 6.73 28.93
C ARG A 262 12.63 6.88 29.82
N ASP A 263 11.84 5.82 29.98
CA ASP A 263 10.58 5.90 30.74
C ASP A 263 10.86 6.23 32.22
N GLN A 264 11.86 5.61 32.85
CA GLN A 264 12.21 5.90 34.24
C GLN A 264 12.82 7.29 34.45
N VAL A 265 13.63 7.78 33.51
CA VAL A 265 14.30 9.07 33.64
C VAL A 265 13.36 10.22 33.26
N GLU A 266 12.55 10.08 32.22
CA GLU A 266 11.63 11.14 31.76
C GLU A 266 10.37 11.26 32.64
N GLU A 267 9.72 10.16 33.03
CA GLU A 267 8.48 10.22 33.82
C GLU A 267 8.72 10.71 35.26
N LYS A 268 9.86 10.36 35.86
CA LYS A 268 10.14 10.66 37.29
C LYS A 268 10.88 11.98 37.50
N HIS A 269 11.48 12.55 36.45
CA HIS A 269 12.25 13.78 36.54
C HIS A 269 11.80 14.78 35.47
N TYR A 270 10.80 15.60 35.80
CA TYR A 270 10.34 16.70 34.95
C TYR A 270 11.53 17.53 34.41
N GLN A 271 11.81 17.38 33.11
CA GLN A 271 12.58 18.27 32.22
C GLN A 271 14.13 18.32 32.27
N ARG A 272 14.88 17.28 32.68
CA ARG A 272 16.37 17.42 32.76
C ARG A 272 17.23 16.45 31.94
N GLN A 273 16.73 15.28 31.55
CA GLN A 273 17.50 14.29 30.80
C GLN A 273 16.56 13.50 29.87
N THR A 274 16.89 13.46 28.58
CA THR A 274 16.21 12.64 27.57
C THR A 274 17.23 11.64 27.05
N PRO A 275 17.21 10.39 27.54
CA PRO A 275 18.06 9.35 27.01
C PRO A 275 17.87 9.19 25.50
N SER A 276 18.90 8.75 24.81
CA SER A 276 18.80 8.43 23.38
C SER A 276 19.54 7.13 23.05
N LEU A 277 19.09 6.45 22.00
CA LEU A 277 19.74 5.26 21.44
C LEU A 277 20.05 5.53 19.96
N CYS A 278 21.28 5.24 19.52
CA CYS A 278 21.66 5.37 18.12
C CYS A 278 22.64 4.27 17.66
N PRO A 279 22.60 3.88 16.37
CA PRO A 279 23.51 2.88 15.82
C PRO A 279 24.82 3.49 15.28
N LEU A 280 25.93 2.79 15.44
CA LEU A 280 27.22 3.12 14.82
C LEU A 280 27.32 2.62 13.38
N LYS A 281 28.34 3.08 12.64
CA LYS A 281 28.56 2.80 11.22
C LYS A 281 28.55 1.31 10.84
N LYS A 282 29.04 0.43 11.74
CA LYS A 282 29.12 -1.03 11.52
C LYS A 282 27.89 -1.80 12.01
N HIS A 283 26.89 -1.11 12.57
CA HIS A 283 25.66 -1.76 13.01
C HIS A 283 24.93 -2.40 11.83
N ASP A 284 24.47 -3.61 12.04
CA ASP A 284 23.61 -4.33 11.12
C ASP A 284 22.26 -4.56 11.80
N LYS A 285 21.82 -5.81 11.97
CA LYS A 285 20.52 -6.15 12.57
C LYS A 285 20.66 -6.98 13.85
N GLY A 286 21.87 -7.01 14.40
CA GLY A 286 22.11 -7.59 15.71
C GLY A 286 21.56 -6.67 16.80
N GLU A 287 21.22 -7.24 17.96
CA GLU A 287 20.93 -6.48 19.17
C GLU A 287 21.96 -6.85 20.23
N PHE A 288 22.45 -5.86 20.96
CA PHE A 288 23.25 -6.15 22.15
C PHE A 288 22.30 -6.62 23.24
N ILE A 289 22.53 -7.83 23.75
CA ILE A 289 21.62 -8.47 24.71
C ILE A 289 22.29 -8.79 26.05
N PHE A 290 21.51 -8.65 27.11
CA PHE A 290 21.78 -9.20 28.44
C PHE A 290 20.76 -10.31 28.72
N LEU A 291 21.18 -11.34 29.46
CA LEU A 291 20.30 -12.47 29.82
C LEU A 291 19.96 -12.42 31.31
N LEU A 292 18.74 -12.82 31.64
CA LEU A 292 18.24 -12.97 33.00
C LEU A 292 18.27 -14.46 33.44
N PRO A 293 18.20 -14.75 34.75
CA PRO A 293 18.34 -16.11 35.29
C PRO A 293 17.38 -17.16 34.72
N ASP A 294 16.17 -16.74 34.36
CA ASP A 294 15.08 -17.56 33.85
C ASP A 294 15.17 -17.85 32.34
N PHE A 295 16.03 -17.13 31.62
CA PHE A 295 16.24 -17.28 30.17
C PHE A 295 16.48 -18.73 29.75
N ASP A 296 15.78 -19.13 28.69
CA ASP A 296 16.03 -20.37 27.98
C ASP A 296 15.66 -20.25 26.51
N ARG A 297 16.67 -20.28 25.64
CA ARG A 297 16.48 -20.22 24.19
C ARG A 297 15.53 -21.31 23.66
N ASP A 298 15.49 -22.47 24.30
CA ASP A 298 14.64 -23.59 23.87
C ASP A 298 13.18 -23.45 24.36
N LYS A 299 12.89 -22.47 25.23
CA LYS A 299 11.54 -22.10 25.66
C LYS A 299 10.97 -20.88 24.91
N LEU A 300 11.80 -20.19 24.11
CA LEU A 300 11.32 -19.13 23.24
C LEU A 300 10.34 -19.70 22.21
N GLU A 301 9.29 -18.94 21.91
CA GLU A 301 8.37 -19.30 20.84
C GLU A 301 9.09 -19.32 19.49
N ASP A 302 8.74 -20.28 18.63
CA ASP A 302 9.18 -20.27 17.23
C ASP A 302 8.45 -19.13 16.49
N ALA A 303 9.14 -18.50 15.55
CA ALA A 303 8.57 -17.44 14.73
C ALA A 303 7.42 -17.97 13.86
N PRO A 304 6.45 -17.10 13.47
CA PRO A 304 5.32 -17.52 12.64
C PRO A 304 5.76 -18.33 11.42
N PRO A 305 5.07 -19.42 11.07
CA PRO A 305 5.43 -20.22 9.90
C PRO A 305 5.37 -19.37 8.64
N LEU A 306 6.33 -19.58 7.74
CA LEU A 306 6.34 -18.92 6.44
C LEU A 306 5.61 -19.83 5.45
N ASP A 307 4.37 -19.48 5.14
CA ASP A 307 3.50 -20.13 4.17
C ASP A 307 2.79 -19.08 3.29
N LEU A 308 1.95 -19.52 2.35
CA LEU A 308 1.24 -18.63 1.42
C LEU A 308 0.27 -17.67 2.14
N GLU A 309 -0.32 -18.09 3.27
CA GLU A 309 -1.30 -17.30 4.03
C GLU A 309 -0.62 -16.22 4.88
N ASN A 310 0.59 -16.52 5.36
CA ASN A 310 1.41 -15.65 6.20
C ASN A 310 2.28 -14.65 5.44
N ASN A 311 2.11 -14.52 4.12
CA ASN A 311 2.81 -13.50 3.32
C ASN A 311 2.49 -12.09 3.85
N PRO A 312 3.49 -11.34 4.37
CA PRO A 312 3.23 -10.02 4.93
C PRO A 312 2.91 -8.96 3.87
N TYR A 313 3.18 -9.24 2.59
CA TYR A 313 2.94 -8.34 1.48
C TYR A 313 1.73 -8.79 0.67
N ARG A 314 0.70 -7.93 0.64
CA ARG A 314 -0.58 -8.24 -0.01
C ARG A 314 -0.56 -8.10 -1.53
N GLY A 315 0.58 -7.77 -2.12
CA GLY A 315 0.67 -7.50 -3.55
C GLY A 315 -0.25 -6.35 -3.95
N LEU A 316 -1.12 -6.60 -4.91
CA LEU A 316 -2.10 -5.64 -5.44
C LEU A 316 -3.45 -5.69 -4.69
N GLN A 317 -3.58 -6.53 -3.66
CA GLN A 317 -4.76 -6.54 -2.78
C GLN A 317 -4.69 -5.41 -1.74
N SER A 318 -5.86 -5.05 -1.18
CA SER A 318 -5.95 -4.06 -0.09
C SER A 318 -5.63 -4.65 1.28
N TYR A 319 -5.01 -3.86 2.15
CA TYR A 319 -4.72 -4.19 3.56
C TYR A 319 -5.93 -4.00 4.50
N GLU A 320 -7.17 -4.00 4.00
CA GLU A 320 -8.36 -3.74 4.83
C GLU A 320 -8.52 -4.78 5.96
N ILE A 321 -8.42 -6.07 5.63
CA ILE A 321 -8.50 -7.17 6.61
C ILE A 321 -7.20 -7.24 7.41
N ASP A 322 -6.06 -7.20 6.72
CA ASP A 322 -4.71 -7.27 7.30
C ASP A 322 -4.17 -5.90 7.73
N SER A 323 -5.04 -5.07 8.30
CA SER A 323 -4.70 -3.69 8.68
C SER A 323 -3.60 -3.59 9.75
N HIS A 324 -3.29 -4.70 10.43
CA HIS A 324 -2.16 -4.82 11.34
C HIS A 324 -0.80 -4.86 10.61
N LEU A 325 -0.79 -5.15 9.31
CA LEU A 325 0.40 -5.10 8.44
C LEU A 325 0.51 -3.77 7.67
N PHE A 326 -0.37 -2.81 7.93
CA PHE A 326 -0.37 -1.50 7.28
C PHE A 326 0.47 -0.49 8.07
N PHE A 327 1.71 -0.27 7.63
CA PHE A 327 2.67 0.60 8.29
C PHE A 327 3.10 1.80 7.42
N GLY A 328 3.83 2.74 8.02
CA GLY A 328 4.47 3.87 7.33
C GLY A 328 3.52 5.03 7.04
N ARG A 329 2.31 5.02 7.62
CA ARG A 329 1.31 6.08 7.49
C ARG A 329 0.71 6.51 8.82
N GLU A 330 1.28 6.11 9.94
CA GLU A 330 0.75 6.31 11.29
C GLU A 330 0.49 7.81 11.59
N ASN A 331 1.47 8.68 11.33
CA ASN A 331 1.31 10.14 11.51
C ASN A 331 0.24 10.72 10.56
N LEU A 332 0.20 10.24 9.32
CA LEU A 332 -0.79 10.71 8.34
C LEU A 332 -2.22 10.27 8.72
N ILE A 333 -2.38 9.07 9.29
CA ILE A 333 -3.64 8.56 9.83
C ILE A 333 -4.11 9.46 10.97
N GLU A 334 -3.24 9.82 11.93
CA GLU A 334 -3.63 10.71 13.01
C GLU A 334 -4.01 12.11 12.50
N LYS A 335 -3.25 12.68 11.55
CA LYS A 335 -3.63 13.97 10.93
C LYS A 335 -4.98 13.89 10.22
N LEU A 336 -5.25 12.80 9.52
CA LEU A 336 -6.53 12.56 8.87
C LEU A 336 -7.65 12.40 9.90
N TYR A 337 -7.42 11.66 10.99
CA TYR A 337 -8.37 11.50 12.08
C TYR A 337 -8.71 12.83 12.76
N GLN A 338 -7.70 13.65 13.07
CA GLN A 338 -7.90 15.00 13.63
C GLN A 338 -8.75 15.86 12.68
N LYS A 339 -8.43 15.85 11.38
CA LYS A 339 -9.15 16.67 10.40
C LYS A 339 -10.57 16.17 10.15
N ALA A 340 -10.77 14.87 10.02
CA ALA A 340 -12.06 14.29 9.68
C ALA A 340 -13.02 14.29 10.88
N ILE A 341 -12.50 14.01 12.08
CA ILE A 341 -13.32 13.64 13.23
C ILE A 341 -13.30 14.74 14.29
N VAL A 342 -12.11 15.14 14.76
CA VAL A 342 -11.95 16.09 15.87
C VAL A 342 -12.38 17.50 15.48
N ASN A 343 -12.10 17.92 14.24
CA ASN A 343 -12.51 19.23 13.71
C ASN A 343 -14.01 19.31 13.34
N LYS A 344 -14.81 18.27 13.67
CA LYS A 344 -16.27 18.21 13.49
C LYS A 344 -16.76 18.55 12.09
N GLN A 345 -15.98 18.24 11.06
CA GLN A 345 -16.43 18.39 9.68
C GLN A 345 -17.52 17.35 9.37
N ALA A 346 -18.47 17.67 8.50
CA ALA A 346 -19.48 16.72 8.03
C ALA A 346 -19.01 15.95 6.77
N LEU A 347 -18.03 16.49 6.05
CA LEU A 347 -17.43 15.91 4.85
C LEU A 347 -15.90 16.09 4.87
N THR A 348 -15.16 15.04 4.55
CA THR A 348 -13.71 15.06 4.34
C THR A 348 -13.36 14.56 2.95
N LEU A 349 -12.55 15.33 2.22
CA LEU A 349 -12.04 14.98 0.90
C LEU A 349 -10.58 14.51 1.00
N VAL A 350 -10.35 13.22 0.85
CA VAL A 350 -9.01 12.61 0.82
C VAL A 350 -8.49 12.63 -0.63
N LEU A 351 -7.61 13.58 -0.89
CA LEU A 351 -7.08 13.91 -2.21
C LEU A 351 -5.69 13.33 -2.42
N GLY A 352 -5.31 13.01 -3.66
CA GLY A 352 -3.96 12.53 -3.98
C GLY A 352 -3.86 11.90 -5.36
N ALA A 353 -2.65 11.79 -5.91
CA ALA A 353 -2.40 11.14 -7.20
C ALA A 353 -2.78 9.64 -7.17
N SER A 354 -2.90 9.02 -8.34
CA SER A 354 -3.16 7.56 -8.43
C SER A 354 -2.04 6.77 -7.74
N GLY A 355 -2.41 5.67 -7.07
CA GLY A 355 -1.48 4.78 -6.39
C GLY A 355 -0.72 5.35 -5.17
N THR A 356 -1.06 6.56 -4.69
CA THR A 356 -0.51 7.15 -3.44
C THR A 356 -1.00 6.48 -2.14
N GLY A 357 -1.93 5.53 -2.26
CA GLY A 357 -2.48 4.78 -1.13
C GLY A 357 -3.74 5.38 -0.50
N LYS A 358 -4.49 6.28 -1.16
CA LYS A 358 -5.72 6.89 -0.62
C LYS A 358 -6.74 5.87 -0.09
N SER A 359 -7.04 4.85 -0.89
CA SER A 359 -7.99 3.79 -0.54
C SER A 359 -7.52 3.01 0.69
N SER A 360 -6.23 2.65 0.75
CA SER A 360 -5.63 1.98 1.91
C SER A 360 -5.58 2.88 3.15
N LEU A 361 -5.24 4.16 3.00
CA LEU A 361 -5.23 5.14 4.09
C LEU A 361 -6.62 5.29 4.72
N MET A 362 -7.67 5.31 3.88
CA MET A 362 -9.05 5.31 4.37
C MET A 362 -9.38 3.96 5.03
N LYS A 363 -9.29 2.85 4.30
CA LYS A 363 -9.80 1.53 4.73
C LYS A 363 -8.97 0.87 5.83
N ALA A 364 -7.66 0.75 5.64
CA ALA A 364 -6.76 0.10 6.58
C ALA A 364 -6.28 1.05 7.70
N GLY A 365 -6.25 2.37 7.42
CA GLY A 365 -5.85 3.39 8.40
C GLY A 365 -7.03 3.97 9.18
N LEU A 366 -7.76 4.91 8.57
CA LEU A 366 -8.80 5.70 9.25
C LEU A 366 -9.92 4.83 9.82
N LEU A 367 -10.47 3.87 9.05
CA LEU A 367 -11.56 3.03 9.53
C LEU A 367 -11.10 2.12 10.68
N LYS A 368 -9.89 1.59 10.63
CA LYS A 368 -9.29 0.82 11.73
C LYS A 368 -9.19 1.68 13.00
N ARG A 369 -8.55 2.86 12.87
CA ARG A 369 -8.40 3.82 13.98
C ARG A 369 -9.73 4.24 14.61
N LEU A 370 -10.79 4.30 13.82
CA LEU A 370 -12.14 4.60 14.28
C LEU A 370 -12.79 3.42 15.01
N ARG A 371 -12.61 2.18 14.52
CA ARG A 371 -13.09 0.97 15.21
C ARG A 371 -12.41 0.78 16.57
N ASP A 372 -11.14 1.15 16.67
CA ASP A 372 -10.34 1.03 17.89
C ASP A 372 -10.55 2.21 18.87
N SER A 373 -11.19 3.31 18.43
CA SER A 373 -11.41 4.51 19.26
C SER A 373 -12.56 4.30 20.25
N GLN A 374 -12.31 4.62 21.53
CA GLN A 374 -13.36 4.69 22.55
C GLN A 374 -13.96 6.10 22.72
N GLU A 375 -13.32 7.12 22.15
CA GLU A 375 -13.70 8.54 22.30
C GLU A 375 -14.93 8.90 21.47
N HIS A 376 -15.02 8.35 20.26
CA HIS A 376 -16.11 8.61 19.33
C HIS A 376 -16.74 7.30 18.84
N LYS A 377 -18.02 7.08 19.18
CA LYS A 377 -18.75 5.90 18.70
C LYS A 377 -19.26 6.13 17.28
N PHE A 378 -18.74 5.37 16.33
CA PHE A 378 -19.17 5.37 14.95
C PHE A 378 -19.82 4.04 14.56
N GLU A 379 -20.93 4.12 13.83
CA GLU A 379 -21.43 3.01 13.02
C GLU A 379 -20.88 3.22 11.60
N ILE A 380 -19.97 2.33 11.19
CA ILE A 380 -19.23 2.46 9.93
C ILE A 380 -19.96 1.67 8.84
N LEU A 381 -20.56 2.37 7.89
CA LEU A 381 -21.14 1.75 6.71
C LEU A 381 -20.03 1.13 5.84
N LYS A 382 -20.36 0.05 5.14
CA LYS A 382 -19.42 -0.60 4.21
C LYS A 382 -18.94 0.43 3.17
N PRO A 383 -17.62 0.55 2.92
CA PRO A 383 -17.12 1.47 1.90
C PRO A 383 -17.79 1.24 0.53
N MET A 384 -18.37 2.28 -0.07
CA MET A 384 -18.86 2.23 -1.46
C MET A 384 -17.79 2.65 -2.46
N ARG A 385 -17.93 2.13 -3.68
CA ARG A 385 -17.48 2.77 -4.91
C ARG A 385 -18.73 3.17 -5.72
N PRO A 386 -18.85 4.40 -6.25
CA PRO A 386 -20.04 4.84 -6.95
C PRO A 386 -20.41 3.98 -8.16
N GLY A 387 -19.45 3.63 -9.02
CA GLY A 387 -19.67 2.79 -10.19
C GLY A 387 -20.66 3.35 -11.22
N GLU A 388 -21.25 2.47 -12.04
CA GLU A 388 -22.22 2.86 -13.08
C GLU A 388 -23.57 3.37 -12.53
N SER A 389 -23.99 2.89 -11.35
CA SER A 389 -25.30 3.15 -10.74
C SER A 389 -25.19 3.51 -9.25
N PRO A 390 -24.77 4.74 -8.92
CA PRO A 390 -24.46 5.14 -7.54
C PRO A 390 -25.64 5.07 -6.57
N LEU A 391 -26.88 5.29 -7.04
CA LEU A 391 -28.06 5.19 -6.16
C LEU A 391 -28.35 3.75 -5.74
N LYS A 392 -28.10 2.79 -6.63
CA LYS A 392 -28.23 1.36 -6.32
C LYS A 392 -27.23 0.92 -5.26
N THR A 393 -25.98 1.34 -5.40
CA THR A 393 -24.90 1.09 -4.44
C THR A 393 -25.24 1.70 -3.07
N LEU A 394 -25.70 2.95 -3.05
CA LEU A 394 -26.10 3.65 -1.82
C LEU A 394 -27.26 2.96 -1.11
N ALA A 395 -28.30 2.54 -1.84
CA ALA A 395 -29.43 1.80 -1.29
C ALA A 395 -28.98 0.53 -0.57
N GLN A 396 -28.11 -0.27 -1.21
CA GLN A 396 -27.62 -1.53 -0.62
C GLN A 396 -26.81 -1.31 0.66
N ILE A 397 -25.97 -0.26 0.70
CA ILE A 397 -25.16 0.05 1.88
C ILE A 397 -25.99 0.64 3.02
N CYS A 398 -27.14 1.24 2.72
CA CYS A 398 -28.07 1.76 3.73
C CYS A 398 -28.98 0.67 4.34
N LEU A 399 -29.04 -0.56 3.79
CA LEU A 399 -29.87 -1.65 4.34
C LEU A 399 -29.63 -1.97 5.82
N PRO A 400 -28.39 -1.94 6.36
CA PRO A 400 -28.17 -2.15 7.80
C PRO A 400 -28.79 -1.07 8.70
N ILE A 401 -29.08 0.11 8.15
CA ILE A 401 -29.60 1.27 8.89
C ILE A 401 -31.04 1.64 8.50
N ALA A 402 -31.64 0.95 7.53
CA ALA A 402 -33.00 1.17 7.04
C ALA A 402 -33.71 -0.16 6.77
N THR A 403 -34.95 -0.32 7.26
CA THR A 403 -35.76 -1.54 7.06
C THR A 403 -36.09 -1.83 5.60
N THR A 404 -36.35 -0.78 4.81
CA THR A 404 -36.56 -0.85 3.36
C THR A 404 -36.01 0.42 2.73
N VAL A 405 -35.13 0.29 1.74
CA VAL A 405 -34.72 1.40 0.88
C VAL A 405 -34.53 0.88 -0.54
N THR A 406 -35.06 1.61 -1.52
CA THR A 406 -34.92 1.22 -2.93
C THR A 406 -34.23 2.33 -3.74
N PRO A 407 -33.56 1.98 -4.85
CA PRO A 407 -32.94 2.97 -5.72
C PRO A 407 -33.96 4.00 -6.26
N GLU A 408 -35.21 3.58 -6.49
CA GLU A 408 -36.28 4.44 -7.00
C GLU A 408 -36.72 5.48 -5.97
N GLU A 409 -36.74 5.13 -4.68
CA GLU A 409 -37.01 6.07 -3.59
C GLU A 409 -35.92 7.15 -3.53
N LEU A 410 -34.65 6.72 -3.58
CA LEU A 410 -33.50 7.62 -3.61
C LEU A 410 -33.49 8.51 -4.87
N ALA A 411 -33.95 7.98 -6.00
CA ALA A 411 -34.03 8.70 -7.27
C ALA A 411 -35.08 9.82 -7.27
N LYS A 412 -36.20 9.63 -6.56
CA LYS A 412 -37.33 10.57 -6.57
C LYS A 412 -37.28 11.60 -5.44
N ASN A 413 -36.57 11.32 -4.35
CA ASN A 413 -36.59 12.15 -3.15
C ASN A 413 -35.17 12.51 -2.70
N GLU A 414 -34.77 13.76 -2.92
CA GLU A 414 -33.46 14.31 -2.51
C GLU A 414 -33.24 14.31 -0.98
N GLN A 415 -34.30 14.15 -0.18
CA GLN A 415 -34.24 14.05 1.29
C GLN A 415 -34.25 12.60 1.80
N ALA A 416 -34.31 11.59 0.92
CA ALA A 416 -34.46 10.19 1.33
C ALA A 416 -33.34 9.74 2.27
N LEU A 417 -32.07 10.04 1.94
CA LEU A 417 -30.93 9.71 2.81
C LEU A 417 -31.00 10.43 4.17
N ALA A 418 -31.37 11.72 4.16
CA ALA A 418 -31.53 12.49 5.40
C ALA A 418 -32.65 11.89 6.28
N ASN A 419 -33.76 11.45 5.69
CA ASN A 419 -34.86 10.81 6.41
C ASN A 419 -34.45 9.46 7.03
N ILE A 420 -33.60 8.68 6.34
CA ILE A 420 -33.04 7.44 6.86
C ILE A 420 -32.17 7.73 8.09
N ILE A 421 -31.25 8.70 7.98
CA ILE A 421 -30.36 9.11 9.07
C ILE A 421 -31.17 9.62 10.26
N GLU A 422 -32.22 10.40 10.02
CA GLU A 422 -33.10 10.89 11.09
C GLU A 422 -33.70 9.72 11.88
N ARG A 423 -34.33 8.76 11.19
CA ARG A 423 -34.95 7.59 11.83
C ARG A 423 -33.93 6.76 12.60
N TRP A 424 -32.77 6.50 12.01
CA TRP A 424 -31.69 5.75 12.65
C TRP A 424 -31.11 6.48 13.87
N SER A 425 -30.96 7.81 13.79
CA SER A 425 -30.38 8.60 14.88
C SER A 425 -31.28 8.68 16.11
N LYS A 426 -32.60 8.49 15.95
CA LYS A 426 -33.57 8.41 17.07
C LYS A 426 -33.33 7.17 17.93
N THR A 427 -32.96 6.04 17.33
CA THR A 427 -32.61 4.81 18.06
C THR A 427 -31.15 4.76 18.49
N ASN A 428 -30.26 5.52 17.84
CA ASN A 428 -28.81 5.53 18.08
C ASN A 428 -28.26 6.93 18.45
N SER A 429 -28.85 7.57 19.46
CA SER A 429 -28.61 9.00 19.75
C SER A 429 -27.15 9.36 20.09
N LYS A 430 -26.37 8.41 20.60
CA LYS A 430 -24.95 8.56 21.01
C LYS A 430 -23.94 8.08 19.96
N THR A 431 -24.38 7.65 18.79
CA THR A 431 -23.54 7.09 17.73
C THR A 431 -23.62 7.96 16.48
N LYS A 432 -22.50 8.18 15.81
CA LYS A 432 -22.43 8.91 14.53
C LYS A 432 -22.29 7.91 13.37
N LEU A 433 -22.96 8.16 12.25
CA LEU A 433 -22.78 7.37 11.03
C LEU A 433 -21.53 7.83 10.29
N LEU A 434 -20.75 6.87 9.78
CA LEU A 434 -19.68 7.13 8.83
C LEU A 434 -20.04 6.50 7.47
N LEU A 435 -20.04 7.32 6.42
CA LEU A 435 -20.21 6.88 5.03
C LEU A 435 -18.89 7.04 4.26
N PRO A 436 -18.12 5.95 4.05
CA PRO A 436 -16.92 5.98 3.24
C PRO A 436 -17.27 5.82 1.75
N VAL A 437 -16.89 6.78 0.91
CA VAL A 437 -17.04 6.75 -0.55
C VAL A 437 -15.65 6.75 -1.18
N ASP A 438 -15.23 5.60 -1.68
CA ASP A 438 -13.96 5.41 -2.36
C ASP A 438 -14.10 5.70 -3.86
N GLN A 439 -13.06 6.28 -4.47
CA GLN A 439 -12.99 6.59 -5.91
C GLN A 439 -14.18 7.41 -6.41
N PHE A 440 -14.38 8.59 -5.82
CA PHE A 440 -15.47 9.48 -6.18
C PHE A 440 -15.42 9.95 -7.63
N GLU A 441 -14.23 9.93 -8.25
CA GLU A 441 -14.06 10.18 -9.68
C GLU A 441 -14.91 9.25 -10.57
N GLU A 442 -15.35 8.08 -10.09
CA GLU A 442 -16.22 7.17 -10.84
C GLU A 442 -17.59 7.76 -11.16
N LEU A 443 -18.07 8.72 -10.36
CA LEU A 443 -19.26 9.48 -10.71
C LEU A 443 -19.10 10.22 -12.03
N ILE A 444 -17.87 10.60 -12.38
CA ILE A 444 -17.55 11.35 -13.60
C ILE A 444 -17.19 10.37 -14.72
N THR A 445 -16.42 9.32 -14.42
CA THR A 445 -15.86 8.42 -15.44
C THR A 445 -16.75 7.22 -15.78
N LEU A 446 -17.61 6.75 -14.87
CA LEU A 446 -18.40 5.52 -15.03
C LEU A 446 -19.91 5.73 -14.99
N CYS A 447 -20.42 6.68 -14.20
CA CYS A 447 -21.86 6.89 -14.07
C CYS A 447 -22.49 7.32 -15.41
N LYS A 448 -23.48 6.55 -15.88
CA LYS A 448 -24.10 6.73 -17.21
C LYS A 448 -25.13 7.85 -17.29
N SER A 449 -25.66 8.28 -16.14
CA SER A 449 -26.78 9.20 -16.06
C SER A 449 -26.39 10.46 -15.27
N ASP A 450 -26.36 11.60 -15.96
CA ASP A 450 -26.10 12.89 -15.32
C ASP A 450 -27.12 13.21 -14.23
N LYS A 451 -28.39 12.83 -14.44
CA LYS A 451 -29.47 12.98 -13.44
C LYS A 451 -29.21 12.14 -12.20
N GLU A 452 -28.77 10.90 -12.38
CA GLU A 452 -28.46 10.00 -11.25
C GLU A 452 -27.24 10.51 -10.46
N ARG A 453 -26.19 10.95 -11.17
CA ARG A 453 -25.01 11.59 -10.58
C ARG A 453 -25.39 12.82 -9.75
N GLU A 454 -26.23 13.69 -10.31
CA GLU A 454 -26.71 14.88 -9.63
C GLU A 454 -27.52 14.50 -8.38
N GLN A 455 -28.45 13.57 -8.50
CA GLN A 455 -29.30 13.10 -7.40
C GLN A 455 -28.47 12.50 -6.25
N PHE A 456 -27.45 11.70 -6.55
CA PHE A 456 -26.56 11.13 -5.55
C PHE A 456 -25.83 12.22 -4.74
N GLN A 457 -25.32 13.25 -5.41
CA GLN A 457 -24.66 14.38 -4.74
C GLN A 457 -25.64 15.19 -3.88
N LYS A 458 -26.88 15.40 -4.35
CA LYS A 458 -27.92 16.07 -3.57
C LYS A 458 -28.31 15.30 -2.30
N LEU A 459 -28.40 13.97 -2.38
CA LEU A 459 -28.65 13.12 -1.21
C LEU A 459 -27.56 13.29 -0.15
N ILE A 460 -26.29 13.28 -0.56
CA ILE A 460 -25.15 13.53 0.34
C ILE A 460 -25.24 14.94 0.93
N LEU A 461 -25.42 15.96 0.09
CA LEU A 461 -25.51 17.37 0.50
C LEU A 461 -26.60 17.56 1.56
N ASN A 462 -27.81 17.10 1.28
CA ASN A 462 -28.95 17.26 2.18
C ASN A 462 -28.73 16.51 3.51
N ALA A 463 -28.10 15.34 3.48
CA ALA A 463 -27.76 14.59 4.69
C ALA A 463 -26.74 15.33 5.57
N ILE A 464 -25.63 15.82 4.99
CA ILE A 464 -24.56 16.47 5.76
C ILE A 464 -24.94 17.87 6.25
N VAL A 465 -25.77 18.61 5.50
CA VAL A 465 -26.26 19.94 5.91
C VAL A 465 -27.31 19.82 7.00
N ARG A 466 -28.23 18.87 6.90
CA ARG A 466 -29.32 18.72 7.86
C ARG A 466 -28.88 18.03 9.17
N TYR A 467 -27.91 17.12 9.08
CA TYR A 467 -27.47 16.32 10.22
C TYR A 467 -25.92 16.27 10.38
N PRO A 468 -25.21 17.42 10.44
CA PRO A 468 -23.74 17.47 10.47
C PRO A 468 -23.11 16.73 11.68
N ASP A 469 -23.84 16.66 12.79
CA ASP A 469 -23.41 15.96 14.00
C ASP A 469 -23.77 14.47 14.01
N LYS A 470 -24.61 13.99 13.09
CA LYS A 470 -25.06 12.58 13.04
C LYS A 470 -24.48 11.77 11.89
N ILE A 471 -23.98 12.41 10.83
CA ILE A 471 -23.27 11.74 9.74
C ILE A 471 -21.92 12.42 9.46
N HIS A 472 -20.92 11.62 9.14
CA HIS A 472 -19.68 12.06 8.52
C HIS A 472 -19.48 11.30 7.21
N VAL A 473 -19.14 12.00 6.14
CA VAL A 473 -18.85 11.41 4.84
C VAL A 473 -17.35 11.57 4.56
N VAL A 474 -16.66 10.48 4.25
CA VAL A 474 -15.25 10.53 3.82
C VAL A 474 -15.20 10.09 2.38
N VAL A 475 -14.60 10.92 1.54
CA VAL A 475 -14.55 10.70 0.10
C VAL A 475 -13.10 10.63 -0.34
N THR A 476 -12.70 9.59 -1.08
CA THR A 476 -11.41 9.60 -1.78
C THR A 476 -11.61 10.12 -3.21
N LEU A 477 -10.73 11.01 -3.65
CA LEU A 477 -10.80 11.62 -4.97
C LEU A 477 -9.37 11.82 -5.51
N ARG A 478 -9.16 11.59 -6.80
CA ARG A 478 -7.87 11.90 -7.43
C ARG A 478 -7.72 13.41 -7.73
N LEU A 479 -6.48 13.90 -7.66
CA LEU A 479 -6.15 15.31 -7.90
C LEU A 479 -6.38 15.79 -9.36
N ASP A 480 -6.55 14.89 -10.32
CA ASP A 480 -6.92 15.25 -11.69
C ASP A 480 -8.42 15.56 -11.86
N PHE A 481 -9.24 15.27 -10.84
CA PHE A 481 -10.69 15.51 -10.84
C PHE A 481 -11.12 16.70 -9.96
N GLU A 482 -10.18 17.57 -9.55
CA GLU A 482 -10.49 18.73 -8.69
C GLU A 482 -11.43 19.72 -9.36
N ALA A 483 -11.21 20.03 -10.64
CA ALA A 483 -12.03 20.99 -11.38
C ALA A 483 -13.49 20.54 -11.46
N GLN A 484 -13.70 19.25 -11.73
CA GLN A 484 -15.01 18.63 -11.82
C GLN A 484 -15.73 18.65 -10.47
N PHE A 485 -15.01 18.41 -9.36
CA PHE A 485 -15.58 18.54 -8.01
C PHE A 485 -15.95 20.00 -7.69
N GLN A 486 -15.11 20.96 -8.06
CA GLN A 486 -15.38 22.40 -7.84
C GLN A 486 -16.59 22.91 -8.62
N THR A 487 -16.98 22.25 -9.72
CA THR A 487 -18.21 22.54 -10.46
C THR A 487 -19.40 21.69 -10.01
N SER A 488 -19.24 20.81 -9.04
CA SER A 488 -20.26 19.88 -8.57
C SER A 488 -21.26 20.54 -7.60
N ILE A 489 -22.29 19.80 -7.20
CA ILE A 489 -23.25 20.24 -6.17
C ILE A 489 -22.57 20.39 -4.81
N LEU A 490 -21.48 19.66 -4.57
CA LEU A 490 -20.72 19.68 -3.33
C LEU A 490 -19.62 20.75 -3.30
N LYS A 491 -19.60 21.68 -4.28
CA LYS A 491 -18.56 22.70 -4.44
C LYS A 491 -18.29 23.55 -3.19
N ASP A 492 -19.30 23.81 -2.37
CA ASP A 492 -19.16 24.64 -1.16
C ASP A 492 -18.29 23.94 -0.09
N PHE A 493 -18.11 22.63 -0.21
CA PHE A 493 -17.20 21.83 0.60
C PHE A 493 -15.79 21.73 -0.01
N TRP A 494 -15.47 22.48 -1.07
CA TRP A 494 -14.11 22.59 -1.59
C TRP A 494 -13.35 23.70 -0.86
N ASN A 495 -12.89 23.43 0.36
CA ASN A 495 -12.18 24.41 1.19
C ASN A 495 -11.11 23.74 2.07
N ASP A 496 -10.26 24.54 2.71
CA ASP A 496 -9.13 24.02 3.49
C ASP A 496 -9.56 23.21 4.73
N ALA A 497 -10.79 23.36 5.22
CA ALA A 497 -11.26 22.61 6.38
C ALA A 497 -11.58 21.15 6.03
N THR A 498 -12.09 20.88 4.82
CA THR A 498 -12.52 19.55 4.36
C THR A 498 -11.43 18.81 3.57
N ARG A 499 -10.52 19.53 2.91
CA ARG A 499 -9.50 18.95 2.01
C ARG A 499 -8.32 18.36 2.78
N PHE A 500 -8.04 17.08 2.56
CA PHE A 500 -6.87 16.38 3.08
C PHE A 500 -6.05 15.80 1.92
N VAL A 501 -4.92 16.44 1.61
CA VAL A 501 -4.04 15.97 0.53
C VAL A 501 -3.07 14.93 1.09
N VAL A 502 -3.07 13.74 0.49
CA VAL A 502 -2.14 12.64 0.76
C VAL A 502 -0.85 12.90 0.00
N PRO A 503 0.27 13.21 0.70
CA PRO A 503 1.54 13.41 0.03
C PRO A 503 2.15 12.09 -0.45
N PRO A 504 3.07 12.14 -1.45
CA PRO A 504 3.97 11.03 -1.73
C PRO A 504 4.68 10.56 -0.46
N MET A 505 5.05 9.27 -0.42
CA MET A 505 5.83 8.76 0.71
C MET A 505 7.25 9.30 0.69
N THR A 506 7.76 9.61 1.87
CA THR A 506 9.19 9.84 2.11
C THR A 506 9.97 8.53 2.07
N GLN A 507 11.31 8.60 1.96
CA GLN A 507 12.16 7.40 2.01
C GLN A 507 11.99 6.62 3.32
N ASP A 508 11.81 7.29 4.45
CA ASP A 508 11.61 6.66 5.75
C ASP A 508 10.24 5.97 5.86
N GLU A 509 9.18 6.57 5.30
CA GLU A 509 7.87 5.92 5.18
C GLU A 509 7.97 4.66 4.29
N PHE A 510 8.66 4.72 3.14
CA PHE A 510 8.89 3.55 2.31
C PHE A 510 9.68 2.45 3.04
N ARG A 511 10.76 2.81 3.73
CA ARG A 511 11.52 1.87 4.55
C ARG A 511 10.61 1.19 5.56
N THR A 512 9.76 1.96 6.23
CA THR A 512 8.79 1.44 7.19
C THR A 512 7.81 0.45 6.56
N VAL A 513 7.29 0.76 5.37
CA VAL A 513 6.39 -0.13 4.59
C VAL A 513 7.08 -1.42 4.17
N ILE A 514 8.39 -1.40 3.94
CA ILE A 514 9.17 -2.59 3.55
C ILE A 514 9.56 -3.40 4.77
N GLU A 515 10.17 -2.79 5.78
CA GLU A 515 10.83 -3.50 6.88
C GLU A 515 9.84 -3.98 7.96
N LYS A 516 8.81 -3.20 8.31
CA LYS A 516 7.90 -3.57 9.42
C LYS A 516 7.05 -4.81 9.13
N PRO A 517 6.37 -4.95 7.96
CA PRO A 517 5.64 -6.19 7.65
C PRO A 517 6.54 -7.43 7.66
N ALA A 518 7.75 -7.32 7.11
CA ALA A 518 8.75 -8.39 7.19
C ALA A 518 9.10 -8.72 8.63
N SER A 519 9.31 -7.70 9.48
CA SER A 519 9.67 -7.92 10.88
C SER A 519 8.58 -8.64 11.67
N GLU A 520 7.29 -8.39 11.42
CA GLU A 520 6.17 -9.11 12.05
C GLU A 520 6.23 -10.63 11.79
N LYS A 521 6.80 -11.03 10.65
CA LYS A 521 6.97 -12.44 10.25
C LYS A 521 8.41 -12.95 10.43
N VAL A 522 9.27 -12.16 11.09
CA VAL A 522 10.69 -12.49 11.32
C VAL A 522 11.43 -12.75 9.99
N ILE A 523 11.06 -11.99 8.96
CA ILE A 523 11.66 -12.01 7.62
C ILE A 523 12.64 -10.88 7.49
N TYR A 524 13.68 -11.11 6.69
CA TYR A 524 14.85 -10.25 6.60
C TYR A 524 15.27 -10.01 5.15
N PHE A 525 15.99 -8.91 4.90
CA PHE A 525 16.57 -8.59 3.59
C PHE A 525 18.08 -8.80 3.56
N ASP A 526 18.60 -9.50 2.56
CA ASP A 526 20.02 -9.83 2.42
C ASP A 526 20.60 -9.44 1.04
N PRO A 527 21.60 -8.54 0.96
CA PRO A 527 22.12 -7.72 2.04
C PRO A 527 21.08 -6.70 2.56
N PRO A 528 21.30 -6.08 3.73
CA PRO A 528 20.44 -5.01 4.24
C PRO A 528 20.23 -3.85 3.26
N SER A 529 21.23 -3.57 2.42
CA SER A 529 21.17 -2.52 1.38
C SER A 529 20.12 -2.79 0.29
N LEU A 530 19.59 -4.01 0.20
CA LEU A 530 18.49 -4.33 -0.72
C LEU A 530 17.26 -3.42 -0.49
N VAL A 531 17.00 -3.04 0.77
CA VAL A 531 15.90 -2.11 1.08
C VAL A 531 16.16 -0.75 0.44
N ASP A 532 17.41 -0.27 0.50
CA ASP A 532 17.79 1.01 -0.12
C ASP A 532 17.62 0.94 -1.66
N GLU A 533 17.98 -0.18 -2.27
CA GLU A 533 17.82 -0.42 -3.71
C GLU A 533 16.33 -0.42 -4.11
N LEU A 534 15.47 -1.11 -3.36
CA LEU A 534 14.01 -1.11 -3.55
C LEU A 534 13.43 0.31 -3.46
N ILE A 535 13.83 1.08 -2.43
CA ILE A 535 13.34 2.45 -2.22
C ILE A 535 13.78 3.37 -3.35
N ASN A 536 15.07 3.33 -3.71
CA ASN A 536 15.64 4.20 -4.75
C ASN A 536 15.01 3.95 -6.13
N GLU A 537 14.60 2.71 -6.41
CA GLU A 537 13.88 2.38 -7.64
C GLU A 537 12.48 3.01 -7.68
N VAL A 538 11.74 3.01 -6.56
CA VAL A 538 10.32 3.38 -6.57
C VAL A 538 10.00 4.80 -6.11
N VAL A 539 10.92 5.49 -5.42
CA VAL A 539 10.62 6.77 -4.76
C VAL A 539 10.14 7.87 -5.72
N GLN A 540 10.54 7.83 -6.99
CA GLN A 540 10.11 8.76 -8.04
C GLN A 540 9.05 8.19 -9.00
N MET A 541 8.58 6.95 -8.76
CA MET A 541 7.63 6.29 -9.64
C MET A 541 6.18 6.64 -9.25
N PRO A 542 5.35 7.14 -10.18
CA PRO A 542 3.91 7.26 -9.97
C PRO A 542 3.30 5.89 -9.67
N GLY A 543 2.48 5.79 -8.62
CA GLY A 543 1.87 4.52 -8.23
C GLY A 543 2.85 3.44 -7.76
N ALA A 544 3.99 3.84 -7.18
CA ALA A 544 5.00 2.96 -6.62
C ALA A 544 4.48 1.88 -5.66
N LEU A 545 3.52 2.21 -4.79
CA LEU A 545 3.16 1.36 -3.65
C LEU A 545 2.55 0.00 -4.04
N PRO A 546 1.54 -0.06 -4.93
CA PRO A 546 1.05 -1.33 -5.45
C PRO A 546 2.17 -2.20 -6.05
N LEU A 547 3.05 -1.60 -6.84
CA LEU A 547 4.13 -2.32 -7.53
C LEU A 547 5.19 -2.83 -6.55
N LEU A 548 5.60 -2.01 -5.59
CA LEU A 548 6.52 -2.41 -4.52
C LEU A 548 5.94 -3.58 -3.69
N SER A 549 4.68 -3.49 -3.29
CA SER A 549 3.98 -4.55 -2.56
C SER A 549 3.90 -5.85 -3.38
N PHE A 550 3.70 -5.75 -4.70
CA PHE A 550 3.74 -6.90 -5.61
C PHE A 550 5.13 -7.54 -5.66
N THR A 551 6.19 -6.75 -5.87
CA THR A 551 7.57 -7.27 -5.93
C THR A 551 8.00 -7.93 -4.62
N LEU A 552 7.65 -7.35 -3.47
CA LEU A 552 7.94 -7.95 -2.16
C LEU A 552 7.17 -9.25 -1.94
N SER A 553 5.93 -9.32 -2.43
CA SER A 553 5.16 -10.57 -2.44
C SER A 553 5.82 -11.63 -3.31
N GLU A 554 6.29 -11.30 -4.52
CA GLU A 554 6.97 -12.26 -5.40
C GLU A 554 8.31 -12.73 -4.80
N LEU A 555 9.06 -11.84 -4.17
CA LEU A 555 10.27 -12.21 -3.41
C LEU A 555 9.96 -13.23 -2.32
N TYR A 556 8.87 -13.03 -1.60
CA TYR A 556 8.42 -13.95 -0.56
C TYR A 556 8.01 -15.32 -1.15
N LEU A 557 7.25 -15.34 -2.25
CA LEU A 557 6.86 -16.58 -2.91
C LEU A 557 8.08 -17.35 -3.41
N LYS A 558 9.05 -16.65 -4.02
CA LYS A 558 10.32 -17.23 -4.46
C LYS A 558 11.15 -17.79 -3.30
N TYR A 559 11.13 -17.14 -2.14
CA TYR A 559 11.74 -17.67 -0.92
C TYR A 559 11.10 -19.02 -0.50
N LEU A 560 9.76 -19.12 -0.55
CA LEU A 560 9.04 -20.35 -0.21
C LEU A 560 9.37 -21.50 -1.17
N GLU A 561 9.47 -21.23 -2.47
CA GLU A 561 9.81 -22.23 -3.49
C GLU A 561 11.19 -22.85 -3.24
N GLN A 562 12.16 -22.03 -2.83
CA GLN A 562 13.53 -22.48 -2.59
C GLN A 562 13.72 -23.18 -1.22
N ARG A 563 12.68 -23.17 -0.35
CA ARG A 563 12.68 -23.82 0.97
C ARG A 563 13.93 -23.51 1.81
N ARG A 564 14.37 -22.25 1.79
CA ARG A 564 15.50 -21.79 2.60
C ARG A 564 15.11 -21.77 4.08
N ASP A 565 16.10 -21.91 4.96
CA ASP A 565 15.92 -21.89 6.43
C ASP A 565 16.54 -20.64 7.08
N ASN A 566 16.69 -19.56 6.32
CA ASN A 566 17.35 -18.33 6.77
C ASN A 566 16.39 -17.12 6.89
N ARG A 567 15.11 -17.29 6.56
CA ARG A 567 14.07 -16.23 6.54
C ARG A 567 14.52 -14.97 5.80
N ALA A 568 15.38 -15.09 4.79
CA ALA A 568 15.98 -13.97 4.09
C ALA A 568 15.50 -13.86 2.62
N LEU A 569 14.90 -12.72 2.29
CA LEU A 569 14.66 -12.24 0.94
C LEU A 569 15.97 -11.66 0.39
N THR A 570 16.47 -12.22 -0.71
CA THR A 570 17.83 -11.89 -1.17
C THR A 570 17.85 -10.96 -2.37
N LYS A 571 18.94 -10.20 -2.50
CA LYS A 571 19.20 -9.38 -3.68
C LYS A 571 19.30 -10.20 -4.96
N ASN A 572 19.85 -11.40 -4.88
CA ASN A 572 19.91 -12.30 -6.04
C ASN A 572 18.50 -12.65 -6.54
N ASP A 573 17.57 -13.00 -5.64
CA ASP A 573 16.18 -13.25 -6.03
C ASP A 573 15.52 -12.01 -6.63
N TYR A 574 15.81 -10.83 -6.08
CA TYR A 574 15.30 -9.55 -6.57
C TYR A 574 15.79 -9.22 -7.99
N GLU A 575 17.06 -9.46 -8.27
CA GLU A 575 17.65 -9.27 -9.59
C GLU A 575 17.11 -10.30 -10.59
N GLU A 576 16.98 -11.56 -10.19
CA GLU A 576 16.39 -12.61 -11.04
C GLU A 576 14.92 -12.31 -11.39
N LEU A 577 14.15 -11.76 -10.46
CA LEU A 577 12.78 -11.28 -10.72
C LEU A 577 12.72 -10.08 -11.68
N GLY A 578 13.87 -9.51 -12.08
CA GLY A 578 13.91 -8.33 -12.94
C GLY A 578 13.60 -7.03 -12.20
N ARG A 579 13.80 -7.00 -10.87
CA ARG A 579 13.55 -5.86 -9.99
C ARG A 579 12.06 -5.47 -9.93
N VAL A 580 11.73 -4.21 -9.63
CA VAL A 580 10.35 -3.82 -9.33
C VAL A 580 9.44 -3.94 -10.56
N VAL A 581 9.75 -3.25 -11.64
CA VAL A 581 8.96 -3.31 -12.88
C VAL A 581 9.03 -4.69 -13.55
N GLY A 582 10.22 -5.31 -13.54
CA GLY A 582 10.40 -6.61 -14.18
C GLY A 582 9.59 -7.71 -13.51
N SER A 583 9.44 -7.68 -12.18
CA SER A 583 8.72 -8.72 -11.43
C SER A 583 7.30 -8.96 -11.96
N LEU A 584 6.57 -7.88 -12.27
CA LEU A 584 5.22 -7.96 -12.81
C LEU A 584 5.21 -8.56 -14.24
N THR A 585 6.13 -8.12 -15.09
CA THR A 585 6.21 -8.58 -16.49
C THR A 585 6.73 -10.01 -16.61
N GLN A 586 7.65 -10.44 -15.74
CA GLN A 586 8.11 -11.82 -15.68
C GLN A 586 7.01 -12.75 -15.20
N ARG A 587 6.24 -12.35 -14.16
CA ARG A 587 5.07 -13.13 -13.74
C ARG A 587 4.05 -13.27 -14.87
N ALA A 588 3.81 -12.20 -15.63
CA ALA A 588 2.93 -12.25 -16.80
C ALA A 588 3.44 -13.19 -17.90
N ASN A 589 4.75 -13.19 -18.19
CA ASN A 589 5.36 -14.14 -19.12
C ASN A 589 5.23 -15.58 -18.63
N GLN A 590 5.48 -15.83 -17.34
CA GLN A 590 5.40 -17.17 -16.77
C GLN A 590 3.97 -17.74 -16.86
N GLU A 591 2.95 -16.95 -16.50
CA GLU A 591 1.56 -17.38 -16.64
C GLU A 591 1.16 -17.62 -18.10
N TYR A 592 1.63 -16.76 -19.01
CA TYR A 592 1.43 -16.94 -20.44
C TYR A 592 2.05 -18.26 -20.93
N GLU A 593 3.32 -18.50 -20.62
CA GLU A 593 4.05 -19.71 -21.03
C GLU A 593 3.43 -20.98 -20.43
N ASN A 594 3.04 -20.95 -19.15
CA ASN A 594 2.38 -22.06 -18.47
C ASN A 594 1.06 -22.43 -19.16
N LEU A 595 0.21 -21.45 -19.46
CA LEU A 595 -1.08 -21.69 -20.11
C LEU A 595 -0.90 -22.17 -21.55
N VAL A 596 -0.01 -21.55 -22.33
CA VAL A 596 0.23 -21.94 -23.74
C VAL A 596 0.85 -23.33 -23.84
N ALA A 597 1.70 -23.72 -22.88
CA ALA A 597 2.24 -25.08 -22.81
C ALA A 597 1.17 -26.15 -22.55
N LEU A 598 0.11 -25.82 -21.81
CA LEU A 598 -1.03 -26.72 -21.58
C LEU A 598 -1.87 -26.91 -22.86
N LEU A 599 -2.14 -25.83 -23.58
CA LEU A 599 -2.89 -25.87 -24.84
C LEU A 599 -2.56 -24.64 -25.70
N PRO A 600 -2.08 -24.79 -26.95
CA PRO A 600 -1.72 -23.65 -27.80
C PRO A 600 -2.86 -22.64 -28.06
N ALA A 601 -4.12 -23.08 -27.98
CA ALA A 601 -5.29 -22.19 -28.10
C ALA A 601 -5.39 -21.12 -26.99
N TYR A 602 -4.62 -21.26 -25.89
CA TYR A 602 -4.53 -20.24 -24.85
C TYR A 602 -3.85 -18.96 -25.33
N GLU A 603 -2.92 -19.02 -26.29
CA GLU A 603 -2.23 -17.83 -26.81
C GLU A 603 -3.25 -16.79 -27.31
N GLN A 604 -4.16 -17.23 -28.17
CA GLN A 604 -5.18 -16.36 -28.74
C GLN A 604 -6.23 -15.93 -27.70
N THR A 605 -6.54 -16.81 -26.75
CA THR A 605 -7.48 -16.50 -25.66
C THR A 605 -6.93 -15.41 -24.74
N ILE A 606 -5.66 -15.53 -24.31
CA ILE A 606 -4.98 -14.54 -23.47
C ILE A 606 -4.91 -13.20 -24.18
N ARG A 607 -4.47 -13.20 -25.45
CA ARG A 607 -4.40 -11.98 -26.27
C ARG A 607 -5.73 -11.23 -26.32
N GLN A 608 -6.83 -11.92 -26.62
CA GLN A 608 -8.16 -11.30 -26.71
C GLN A 608 -8.67 -10.77 -25.37
N VAL A 609 -8.49 -11.55 -24.29
CA VAL A 609 -8.88 -11.16 -22.93
C VAL A 609 -8.12 -9.92 -22.47
N MET A 610 -6.80 -9.87 -22.70
CA MET A 610 -5.96 -8.74 -22.30
C MET A 610 -6.25 -7.48 -23.13
N LEU A 611 -6.47 -7.62 -24.44
CA LEU A 611 -6.83 -6.48 -25.30
C LEU A 611 -8.20 -5.86 -24.92
N ARG A 612 -9.17 -6.68 -24.51
CA ARG A 612 -10.46 -6.21 -23.97
C ARG A 612 -10.29 -5.31 -22.74
N MET A 613 -9.25 -5.57 -21.95
CA MET A 613 -8.90 -4.87 -20.72
C MET A 613 -8.04 -3.61 -20.92
N VAL A 614 -7.81 -3.19 -22.17
CA VAL A 614 -7.07 -1.97 -22.50
C VAL A 614 -8.00 -0.91 -23.11
N ALA A 615 -7.81 0.34 -22.71
CA ALA A 615 -8.34 1.53 -23.35
C ALA A 615 -7.22 2.28 -24.08
N VAL A 616 -7.51 2.75 -25.29
CA VAL A 616 -6.57 3.55 -26.10
C VAL A 616 -7.24 4.90 -26.36
N GLU A 617 -6.82 5.93 -25.64
CA GLU A 617 -7.35 7.29 -25.74
C GLU A 617 -6.20 8.30 -25.86
N GLY A 618 -6.33 9.31 -26.74
CA GLY A 618 -5.35 10.39 -26.86
C GLY A 618 -3.93 9.97 -27.32
N GLY A 619 -3.72 8.72 -27.73
CA GLY A 619 -2.39 8.19 -28.07
C GLY A 619 -1.74 7.34 -26.99
N GLU A 620 -2.30 7.33 -25.79
CA GLU A 620 -1.83 6.54 -24.65
C GLU A 620 -2.71 5.30 -24.43
N SER A 621 -2.16 4.30 -23.75
CA SER A 621 -2.86 3.06 -23.39
C SER A 621 -2.97 2.98 -21.88
N ALA A 622 -4.17 2.73 -21.39
CA ALA A 622 -4.47 2.64 -19.96
C ALA A 622 -5.33 1.40 -19.66
N ARG A 623 -5.39 1.01 -18.39
CA ARG A 623 -6.23 -0.12 -17.97
C ARG A 623 -7.70 0.22 -18.04
N ARG A 624 -8.50 -0.78 -18.39
CA ARG A 624 -9.96 -0.69 -18.50
C ARG A 624 -10.61 -1.79 -17.68
N GLN A 625 -11.68 -1.40 -17.00
CA GLN A 625 -12.61 -2.34 -16.37
C GLN A 625 -13.52 -2.96 -17.42
N VAL A 626 -13.58 -4.28 -17.42
CA VAL A 626 -14.36 -5.06 -18.38
C VAL A 626 -15.43 -5.84 -17.63
N PRO A 627 -16.72 -5.58 -17.87
CA PRO A 627 -17.79 -6.41 -17.32
C PRO A 627 -17.62 -7.87 -17.74
N ASP A 628 -17.91 -8.81 -16.86
CA ASP A 628 -17.79 -10.24 -17.14
C ASP A 628 -18.68 -10.67 -18.31
N SER A 629 -19.78 -9.95 -18.60
CA SER A 629 -20.61 -10.15 -19.79
C SER A 629 -19.85 -9.90 -21.10
N GLU A 630 -18.94 -8.92 -21.14
CA GLU A 630 -18.12 -8.61 -22.31
C GLU A 630 -17.03 -9.68 -22.57
N LEU A 631 -16.73 -10.52 -21.57
CA LEU A 631 -15.80 -11.65 -21.67
C LEU A 631 -16.53 -12.99 -21.92
N ARG A 632 -17.81 -12.97 -22.26
CA ARG A 632 -18.58 -14.16 -22.67
C ARG A 632 -18.71 -14.23 -24.18
N TYR A 633 -18.41 -15.41 -24.71
CA TYR A 633 -18.43 -15.71 -26.14
C TYR A 633 -19.50 -16.77 -26.46
N SER A 634 -19.84 -16.95 -27.73
CA SER A 634 -20.84 -17.95 -28.14
C SER A 634 -20.37 -19.40 -28.01
N SER A 635 -19.05 -19.65 -28.09
CA SER A 635 -18.45 -20.98 -27.92
C SER A 635 -18.26 -21.34 -26.44
N SER A 636 -18.78 -22.50 -26.03
CA SER A 636 -18.62 -23.04 -24.67
C SER A 636 -17.16 -23.36 -24.34
N GLU A 637 -16.41 -23.94 -25.28
CA GLU A 637 -14.99 -24.28 -25.10
C GLU A 637 -14.14 -23.01 -24.89
N LYS A 638 -14.44 -21.97 -25.67
CA LYS A 638 -13.78 -20.66 -25.51
C LYS A 638 -14.07 -20.05 -24.15
N ASN A 639 -15.31 -20.11 -23.67
CA ASN A 639 -15.66 -19.62 -22.34
C ASN A 639 -14.95 -20.39 -21.22
N GLN A 640 -14.75 -21.70 -21.37
CA GLN A 640 -13.94 -22.48 -20.43
C GLN A 640 -12.48 -22.01 -20.40
N ARG A 641 -11.88 -21.78 -21.57
CA ARG A 641 -10.52 -21.23 -21.66
C ARG A 641 -10.43 -19.82 -21.06
N VAL A 642 -11.38 -18.94 -21.36
CA VAL A 642 -11.42 -17.57 -20.80
C VAL A 642 -11.53 -17.62 -19.28
N ALA A 643 -12.38 -18.50 -18.73
CA ALA A 643 -12.51 -18.67 -17.29
C ALA A 643 -11.18 -19.11 -16.64
N GLN A 644 -10.49 -20.09 -17.25
CA GLN A 644 -9.17 -20.55 -16.77
C GLN A 644 -8.10 -19.46 -16.89
N VAL A 645 -8.04 -18.71 -18.00
CA VAL A 645 -7.12 -17.57 -18.16
C VAL A 645 -7.34 -16.54 -17.06
N ILE A 646 -8.58 -16.10 -16.85
CA ILE A 646 -8.88 -15.10 -15.82
C ILE A 646 -8.55 -15.65 -14.43
N GLU A 647 -8.86 -16.91 -14.15
CA GLU A 647 -8.55 -17.54 -12.87
C GLU A 647 -7.04 -17.57 -12.60
N HIS A 648 -6.23 -18.00 -13.57
CA HIS A 648 -4.77 -17.98 -13.48
C HIS A 648 -4.22 -16.56 -13.27
N LEU A 649 -4.67 -15.59 -14.07
CA LEU A 649 -4.22 -14.20 -13.95
C LEU A 649 -4.62 -13.57 -12.60
N VAL A 650 -5.77 -13.96 -12.03
CA VAL A 650 -6.22 -13.52 -10.70
C VAL A 650 -5.38 -14.18 -9.60
N GLN A 651 -5.12 -15.49 -9.70
CA GLN A 651 -4.26 -16.20 -8.74
C GLN A 651 -2.82 -15.66 -8.75
N ALA A 652 -2.31 -15.33 -9.94
CA ALA A 652 -1.04 -14.66 -10.15
C ALA A 652 -1.05 -13.16 -9.79
N ARG A 653 -2.21 -12.64 -9.35
CA ARG A 653 -2.42 -11.23 -8.96
C ARG A 653 -2.14 -10.22 -10.07
N LEU A 654 -2.13 -10.62 -11.34
CA LEU A 654 -1.93 -9.74 -12.50
C LEU A 654 -3.23 -9.02 -12.90
N VAL A 655 -4.36 -9.62 -12.53
CA VAL A 655 -5.72 -9.14 -12.81
C VAL A 655 -6.53 -9.15 -11.51
N VAL A 656 -7.41 -8.18 -11.35
CA VAL A 656 -8.31 -8.09 -10.19
C VAL A 656 -9.74 -8.26 -10.67
N ARG A 657 -10.52 -9.09 -9.95
CA ARG A 657 -11.98 -9.12 -10.08
C ARG A 657 -12.58 -8.14 -9.09
N GLY A 658 -13.44 -7.28 -9.61
CA GLY A 658 -14.27 -6.40 -8.82
C GLY A 658 -15.73 -6.78 -8.98
N LYS A 659 -16.53 -6.38 -8.00
CA LYS A 659 -17.98 -6.38 -8.15
C LYS A 659 -18.48 -5.10 -7.55
N GLU A 660 -18.94 -4.19 -8.40
CA GLU A 660 -19.64 -3.01 -7.93
C GLU A 660 -20.93 -3.47 -7.25
N THR A 661 -21.32 -2.77 -6.19
CA THR A 661 -22.44 -3.16 -5.34
C THR A 661 -23.74 -2.89 -6.11
N GLY A 662 -24.25 -3.91 -6.81
CA GLY A 662 -25.38 -3.82 -7.73
C GLY A 662 -25.02 -3.75 -9.22
N GLY A 663 -23.74 -3.64 -9.57
CA GLY A 663 -23.25 -3.80 -10.94
C GLY A 663 -23.02 -5.26 -11.32
N GLU A 664 -22.73 -5.51 -12.59
CA GLU A 664 -22.14 -6.79 -12.98
C GLU A 664 -20.71 -6.93 -12.39
N PRO A 665 -20.28 -8.15 -12.07
CA PRO A 665 -18.87 -8.41 -11.81
C PRO A 665 -18.03 -7.95 -13.00
N TYR A 666 -16.86 -7.41 -12.72
CA TYR A 666 -15.91 -6.95 -13.71
C TYR A 666 -14.52 -7.47 -13.43
N THR A 667 -13.69 -7.42 -14.46
CA THR A 667 -12.30 -7.84 -14.43
C THR A 667 -11.44 -6.70 -14.99
N GLU A 668 -10.33 -6.36 -14.32
CA GLU A 668 -9.39 -5.32 -14.76
C GLU A 668 -7.92 -5.69 -14.53
N PRO A 669 -6.97 -5.15 -15.32
CA PRO A 669 -5.55 -5.26 -15.02
C PRO A 669 -5.24 -4.64 -13.67
N ALA A 670 -4.39 -5.32 -12.90
CA ALA A 670 -4.11 -4.91 -11.54
C ALA A 670 -3.26 -3.63 -11.44
N HIS A 671 -2.50 -3.29 -12.51
CA HIS A 671 -1.72 -2.05 -12.60
C HIS A 671 -1.47 -1.61 -14.06
N ASP A 672 -1.35 -0.30 -14.32
CA ASP A 672 -1.05 0.24 -15.66
C ASP A 672 0.34 -0.15 -16.19
N VAL A 673 1.26 -0.50 -15.27
CA VAL A 673 2.60 -1.03 -15.62
C VAL A 673 2.51 -2.37 -16.35
N LEU A 674 1.46 -3.16 -16.13
CA LEU A 674 1.25 -4.38 -16.91
C LEU A 674 1.01 -4.06 -18.39
N ILE A 675 0.30 -2.97 -18.68
CA ILE A 675 -0.07 -2.56 -20.04
C ILE A 675 1.10 -1.91 -20.76
N THR A 676 1.81 -1.05 -20.04
CA THR A 676 2.92 -0.27 -20.59
C THR A 676 4.26 -1.02 -20.57
N GLY A 677 4.43 -1.99 -19.67
CA GLY A 677 5.68 -2.72 -19.45
C GLY A 677 5.73 -4.12 -20.05
N TRP A 678 4.59 -4.82 -20.21
CA TRP A 678 4.60 -6.17 -20.75
C TRP A 678 4.78 -6.16 -22.26
N LYS A 679 6.00 -6.47 -22.73
CA LYS A 679 6.41 -6.38 -24.14
C LYS A 679 5.43 -7.04 -25.12
N MET A 680 4.86 -8.19 -24.75
CA MET A 680 3.90 -8.90 -25.59
C MET A 680 2.60 -8.10 -25.75
N LEU A 681 2.04 -7.60 -24.64
CA LEU A 681 0.82 -6.79 -24.68
C LEU A 681 1.04 -5.46 -25.38
N VAL A 682 2.18 -4.78 -25.17
CA VAL A 682 2.53 -3.56 -25.90
C VAL A 682 2.53 -3.80 -27.40
N LYS A 683 3.12 -4.93 -27.85
CA LYS A 683 3.08 -5.32 -29.26
C LYS A 683 1.67 -5.60 -29.74
N TRP A 684 0.85 -6.34 -28.98
CA TRP A 684 -0.54 -6.62 -29.34
C TRP A 684 -1.39 -5.35 -29.46
N ILE A 685 -1.21 -4.39 -28.56
CA ILE A 685 -1.91 -3.09 -28.61
C ILE A 685 -1.52 -2.32 -29.88
N ALA A 686 -0.23 -2.33 -30.24
CA ALA A 686 0.25 -1.68 -31.46
C ALA A 686 -0.33 -2.36 -32.72
N ASP A 687 -0.31 -3.70 -32.77
CA ASP A 687 -0.80 -4.50 -33.89
C ASP A 687 -2.33 -4.39 -34.07
N GLU A 688 -3.09 -4.23 -32.99
CA GLU A 688 -4.57 -4.23 -33.00
C GLU A 688 -5.23 -2.88 -32.66
N ARG A 689 -4.51 -1.77 -32.80
CA ARG A 689 -5.02 -0.44 -32.43
C ARG A 689 -6.33 -0.08 -33.11
N GLU A 690 -6.46 -0.35 -34.41
CA GLU A 690 -7.70 -0.09 -35.16
C GLU A 690 -8.83 -1.03 -34.72
N THR A 691 -8.52 -2.30 -34.47
CA THR A 691 -9.46 -3.31 -33.96
C THR A 691 -10.00 -2.91 -32.59
N LEU A 692 -9.14 -2.41 -31.69
CA LEU A 692 -9.55 -1.91 -30.37
C LEU A 692 -10.53 -0.74 -30.49
N LEU A 693 -10.22 0.26 -31.34
CA LEU A 693 -11.12 1.39 -31.57
C LEU A 693 -12.46 0.96 -32.17
N LEU A 694 -12.42 0.01 -33.12
CA LEU A 694 -13.62 -0.57 -33.72
C LEU A 694 -14.46 -1.32 -32.69
N GLN A 695 -13.82 -2.17 -31.88
CA GLN A 695 -14.46 -2.92 -30.80
C GLN A 695 -15.15 -1.97 -29.81
N ARG A 696 -14.51 -0.86 -29.41
CA ARG A 696 -15.11 0.13 -28.50
C ARG A 696 -16.36 0.78 -29.08
N ARG A 697 -16.30 1.16 -30.36
CA ARG A 697 -17.48 1.69 -31.08
C ARG A 697 -18.59 0.66 -31.17
N LEU A 698 -18.23 -0.60 -31.44
CA LEU A 698 -19.16 -1.71 -31.53
C LEU A 698 -19.88 -1.98 -30.20
N THR A 699 -19.13 -2.13 -29.10
CA THR A 699 -19.72 -2.34 -27.77
C THR A 699 -20.66 -1.19 -27.39
N SER A 700 -20.31 0.05 -27.73
CA SER A 700 -21.18 1.20 -27.46
C SER A 700 -22.47 1.18 -28.29
N ALA A 701 -22.37 0.82 -29.57
CA ALA A 701 -23.53 0.73 -30.47
C ALA A 701 -24.46 -0.43 -30.09
N GLU A 702 -23.88 -1.58 -29.73
CA GLU A 702 -24.57 -2.77 -29.24
C GLU A 702 -25.39 -2.45 -27.99
N LYS A 703 -24.79 -1.82 -26.97
CA LYS A 703 -25.50 -1.39 -25.75
C LYS A 703 -26.65 -0.42 -26.04
N SER A 704 -26.44 0.50 -26.98
CA SER A 704 -27.47 1.44 -27.41
C SER A 704 -28.63 0.73 -28.11
N TRP A 705 -28.34 -0.27 -28.94
CA TRP A 705 -29.33 -1.11 -29.60
C TRP A 705 -30.14 -1.95 -28.61
N GLN A 706 -29.49 -2.60 -27.63
CA GLN A 706 -30.19 -3.33 -26.57
C GLN A 706 -31.12 -2.41 -25.76
N LEU A 707 -30.66 -1.20 -25.43
CA LEU A 707 -31.48 -0.23 -24.70
C LEU A 707 -32.71 0.17 -25.51
N GLN A 708 -32.56 0.45 -26.82
CA GLN A 708 -33.68 0.77 -27.70
C GLN A 708 -34.70 -0.38 -27.81
N GLN A 709 -34.22 -1.64 -27.89
CA GLN A 709 -35.13 -2.80 -27.91
C GLN A 709 -35.94 -2.89 -26.61
N ARG A 710 -35.29 -2.77 -25.45
CA ARG A 710 -35.98 -2.81 -24.15
C ARG A 710 -37.00 -1.67 -23.99
N LEU A 711 -36.67 -0.46 -24.43
CA LEU A 711 -37.59 0.69 -24.41
C LEU A 711 -38.78 0.50 -25.36
N THR A 712 -38.57 -0.18 -26.49
CA THR A 712 -39.64 -0.51 -27.44
C THR A 712 -40.56 -1.60 -26.88
N GLU A 713 -39.99 -2.64 -26.25
CA GLU A 713 -40.74 -3.75 -25.66
C GLU A 713 -41.52 -3.35 -24.40
N SER A 714 -41.00 -2.40 -23.61
CA SER A 714 -41.66 -1.86 -22.41
C SER A 714 -42.77 -0.85 -22.70
N GLY A 715 -42.92 -0.42 -23.97
CA GLY A 715 -43.94 0.56 -24.38
C GLY A 715 -43.63 2.01 -23.98
N GLU A 716 -42.44 2.29 -23.44
CA GLU A 716 -42.01 3.65 -23.07
C GLU A 716 -41.69 4.52 -24.31
N LEU A 717 -41.38 3.91 -25.46
CA LEU A 717 -41.38 4.54 -26.77
C LEU A 717 -42.79 4.49 -27.39
N SER A 718 -43.50 5.62 -27.38
CA SER A 718 -44.87 5.68 -27.92
C SER A 718 -44.92 5.51 -29.45
N THR A 719 -46.01 4.93 -29.95
CA THR A 719 -46.36 4.83 -31.38
C THR A 719 -46.43 6.20 -32.10
N PHE A 720 -46.52 7.30 -31.35
CA PHE A 720 -46.56 8.67 -31.89
C PHE A 720 -45.17 9.16 -32.35
N GLU A 721 -44.10 8.79 -31.63
CA GLU A 721 -42.72 9.06 -32.09
C GLU A 721 -42.35 8.18 -33.29
N GLN A 722 -42.84 6.93 -33.33
CA GLN A 722 -42.71 6.05 -34.50
C GLN A 722 -43.40 6.62 -35.76
N GLY A 723 -44.47 7.41 -35.59
CA GLY A 723 -45.17 8.11 -36.67
C GLY A 723 -44.41 9.31 -37.23
N GLN A 724 -43.73 10.11 -36.38
CA GLN A 724 -42.85 11.20 -36.83
C GLN A 724 -41.54 10.68 -37.44
N LEU A 725 -41.01 9.55 -36.95
CA LEU A 725 -39.86 8.83 -37.49
C LEU A 725 -40.04 8.39 -38.96
N PHE A 726 -41.27 8.17 -39.40
CA PHE A 726 -41.57 7.77 -40.78
C PHE A 726 -41.70 8.98 -41.74
N LEU A 727 -42.00 10.18 -41.21
CA LEU A 727 -42.33 11.37 -42.00
C LEU A 727 -41.14 12.30 -42.27
N HIS A 728 -40.05 12.25 -41.49
CA HIS A 728 -38.86 13.11 -41.68
C HIS A 728 -37.56 12.29 -41.83
N ARG A 729 -37.53 11.46 -42.87
CA ARG A 729 -36.44 10.50 -43.13
C ARG A 729 -35.07 11.15 -43.41
N GLU A 730 -35.02 12.35 -44.00
CA GLU A 730 -33.75 13.01 -44.34
C GLU A 730 -33.12 13.85 -43.22
N GLU A 731 -33.92 14.44 -42.33
CA GLU A 731 -33.42 15.19 -41.16
C GLU A 731 -32.95 14.25 -40.05
N PHE A 732 -33.65 13.12 -39.86
CA PHE A 732 -33.27 12.06 -38.91
C PHE A 732 -31.92 11.40 -39.24
N LEU A 733 -31.58 11.27 -40.53
CA LEU A 733 -30.29 10.74 -40.97
C LEU A 733 -29.10 11.68 -40.62
N LYS A 734 -29.35 12.97 -40.43
CA LYS A 734 -28.32 13.97 -40.10
C LYS A 734 -28.08 14.13 -38.59
N THR A 735 -29.06 13.82 -37.74
CA THR A 735 -28.97 14.01 -36.28
C THR A 735 -28.48 12.77 -35.51
N GLN A 736 -28.24 11.64 -36.17
CA GLN A 736 -27.91 10.34 -35.56
C GLN A 736 -26.55 9.78 -36.00
N THR A 737 -25.47 10.52 -35.78
CA THR A 737 -24.11 10.05 -36.12
C THR A 737 -23.57 8.91 -35.24
N ALA A 738 -24.19 8.62 -34.08
CA ALA A 738 -23.80 7.50 -33.20
C ALA A 738 -24.71 6.26 -33.32
N SER A 739 -26.00 6.41 -33.60
CA SER A 739 -26.96 5.29 -33.70
C SER A 739 -27.06 4.66 -35.09
N ASN A 740 -26.29 5.17 -36.07
CA ASN A 740 -26.17 4.60 -37.42
C ASN A 740 -24.94 3.68 -37.62
N PHE A 741 -24.16 3.40 -36.57
CA PHE A 741 -23.03 2.45 -36.65
C PHE A 741 -23.50 1.02 -37.00
N LEU A 742 -22.93 0.42 -38.06
CA LEU A 742 -23.37 -0.83 -38.71
C LEU A 742 -24.73 -0.82 -39.42
N TRP A 743 -25.35 0.36 -39.60
CA TRP A 743 -26.58 0.50 -40.40
C TRP A 743 -26.23 1.10 -41.79
N HIS A 744 -26.91 0.64 -42.86
CA HIS A 744 -26.75 1.12 -44.26
C HIS A 744 -25.31 1.30 -44.79
N ARG A 745 -24.79 0.29 -45.52
CA ARG A 745 -23.51 0.35 -46.29
C ARG A 745 -22.26 0.74 -45.48
N ASP A 746 -22.27 0.52 -44.18
CA ASP A 746 -21.09 0.70 -43.34
C ASP A 746 -19.94 -0.24 -43.82
N PRO A 747 -18.75 0.30 -44.18
CA PRO A 747 -17.63 -0.50 -44.67
C PRO A 747 -17.11 -1.51 -43.63
N TYR A 748 -17.36 -1.31 -42.33
CA TYR A 748 -16.92 -2.23 -41.28
C TYR A 748 -17.69 -3.57 -41.29
N LEU A 749 -18.90 -3.63 -41.87
CA LEU A 749 -19.72 -4.85 -41.90
C LEU A 749 -19.04 -6.03 -42.62
N GLU A 750 -18.30 -5.77 -43.69
CA GLU A 750 -17.60 -6.83 -44.44
C GLU A 750 -16.43 -7.38 -43.64
N GLY A 751 -15.67 -6.50 -42.97
CA GLY A 751 -14.62 -6.91 -42.03
C GLY A 751 -15.18 -7.70 -40.84
N LEU A 752 -16.29 -7.25 -40.25
CA LEU A 752 -16.93 -7.95 -39.13
C LEU A 752 -17.53 -9.30 -39.54
N GLN A 753 -17.99 -9.44 -40.78
CA GLN A 753 -18.41 -10.74 -41.32
C GLN A 753 -17.23 -11.72 -41.43
N GLN A 754 -16.03 -11.24 -41.80
CA GLN A 754 -14.83 -12.08 -41.77
C GLN A 754 -14.46 -12.48 -40.34
N VAL A 755 -14.60 -11.56 -39.37
CA VAL A 755 -14.36 -11.86 -37.95
C VAL A 755 -15.33 -12.93 -37.43
N LEU A 756 -16.62 -12.86 -37.75
CA LEU A 756 -17.61 -13.89 -37.39
C LEU A 756 -17.20 -15.29 -37.88
N ASN A 757 -16.66 -15.36 -39.09
CA ASN A 757 -16.28 -16.63 -39.71
C ASN A 757 -14.87 -17.11 -39.33
N SER A 758 -14.16 -16.41 -38.45
CA SER A 758 -12.74 -16.66 -38.16
C SER A 758 -12.48 -17.71 -37.05
N GLY A 759 -13.52 -18.40 -36.58
CA GLY A 759 -13.41 -19.45 -35.56
C GLY A 759 -12.89 -18.89 -34.23
N ASP A 760 -11.79 -19.44 -33.71
CA ASP A 760 -11.18 -18.98 -32.45
C ASP A 760 -10.66 -17.52 -32.50
N ASN A 761 -10.39 -17.01 -33.71
CA ASN A 761 -9.99 -15.61 -33.92
C ASN A 761 -11.16 -14.62 -33.83
N ASN A 762 -12.40 -15.11 -33.68
CA ASN A 762 -13.56 -14.26 -33.49
C ASN A 762 -13.47 -13.54 -32.13
N TRP A 763 -13.09 -12.26 -32.13
CA TRP A 763 -12.95 -11.46 -30.93
C TRP A 763 -14.28 -10.86 -30.44
N LEU A 764 -15.38 -11.03 -31.18
CA LEU A 764 -16.72 -10.55 -30.79
C LEU A 764 -17.21 -11.32 -29.57
N ASN A 765 -17.71 -10.60 -28.57
CA ASN A 765 -18.43 -11.24 -27.49
C ASN A 765 -19.82 -11.70 -27.97
N LYS A 766 -20.53 -12.45 -27.15
CA LYS A 766 -21.84 -13.03 -27.50
C LYS A 766 -22.87 -11.97 -27.94
N ASP A 767 -22.90 -10.83 -27.26
CA ASP A 767 -23.90 -9.79 -27.51
C ASP A 767 -23.54 -9.00 -28.78
N GLU A 768 -22.26 -8.70 -28.98
CA GLU A 768 -21.73 -8.08 -30.20
C GLU A 768 -21.92 -8.98 -31.41
N GLU A 769 -21.66 -10.28 -31.29
CA GLU A 769 -21.93 -11.26 -32.35
C GLU A 769 -23.41 -11.23 -32.77
N THR A 770 -24.31 -11.23 -31.79
CA THR A 770 -25.76 -11.11 -32.03
C THR A 770 -26.10 -9.82 -32.76
N PHE A 771 -25.52 -8.69 -32.34
CA PHE A 771 -25.74 -7.38 -32.95
C PHE A 771 -25.20 -7.31 -34.39
N VAL A 772 -24.02 -7.87 -34.66
CA VAL A 772 -23.43 -7.93 -36.00
C VAL A 772 -24.25 -8.85 -36.90
N GLU A 773 -24.66 -10.04 -36.44
CA GLU A 773 -25.53 -10.93 -37.20
C GLU A 773 -26.87 -10.28 -37.56
N TYR A 774 -27.48 -9.58 -36.60
CA TYR A 774 -28.70 -8.81 -36.81
C TYR A 774 -28.49 -7.75 -37.91
N SER A 775 -27.39 -7.01 -37.82
CA SER A 775 -27.04 -5.97 -38.79
C SER A 775 -26.81 -6.54 -40.19
N LEU A 776 -26.15 -7.70 -40.31
CA LEU A 776 -25.96 -8.42 -41.58
C LEU A 776 -27.28 -8.96 -42.16
N LYS A 777 -28.17 -9.49 -41.32
CA LYS A 777 -29.52 -9.93 -41.73
C LYS A 777 -30.34 -8.73 -42.24
N ARG A 778 -30.28 -7.59 -41.55
CA ARG A 778 -30.96 -6.35 -41.99
C ARG A 778 -30.40 -5.82 -43.30
N ARG A 779 -29.08 -5.77 -43.48
CA ARG A 779 -28.44 -5.37 -44.76
C ARG A 779 -28.94 -6.23 -45.93
N ARG A 780 -29.06 -7.55 -45.75
CA ARG A 780 -29.61 -8.46 -46.76
C ARG A 780 -31.08 -8.15 -47.08
N ARG A 781 -31.91 -7.93 -46.06
CA ARG A 781 -33.33 -7.55 -46.23
C ARG A 781 -33.49 -6.23 -46.97
N ASP A 782 -32.74 -5.21 -46.58
CA ASP A 782 -32.81 -3.88 -47.19
C ASP A 782 -32.32 -3.93 -48.66
N HIS A 783 -31.29 -4.75 -48.95
CA HIS A 783 -30.86 -4.99 -50.33
C HIS A 783 -31.96 -5.69 -51.16
N LEU A 784 -32.66 -6.68 -50.61
CA LEU A 784 -33.78 -7.34 -51.27
C LEU A 784 -34.93 -6.37 -51.56
N LEU A 785 -35.27 -5.50 -50.60
CA LEU A 785 -36.32 -4.47 -50.77
C LEU A 785 -35.96 -3.46 -51.88
N ILE A 786 -34.71 -2.98 -51.92
CA ILE A 786 -34.22 -2.08 -52.99
C ILE A 786 -34.21 -2.80 -54.36
N THR A 787 -33.98 -4.11 -54.39
CA THR A 787 -34.01 -4.91 -55.62
C THR A 787 -35.45 -5.16 -56.11
N LEU A 788 -36.41 -5.31 -55.19
CA LEU A 788 -37.84 -5.40 -55.48
C LEU A 788 -38.44 -4.06 -55.95
N GLU A 789 -38.00 -2.92 -55.40
CA GLU A 789 -38.36 -1.57 -55.88
C GLU A 789 -37.80 -1.25 -57.28
N ARG A 790 -36.82 -2.02 -57.77
CA ARG A 790 -36.29 -1.93 -59.14
C ARG A 790 -37.08 -2.77 -60.16
N ILE A 791 -38.18 -3.41 -59.78
CA ILE A 791 -39.15 -3.90 -60.76
C ILE A 791 -39.73 -2.66 -61.46
N PRO A 792 -39.59 -2.52 -62.79
CA PRO A 792 -39.95 -1.28 -63.46
C PRO A 792 -41.44 -0.96 -63.25
N TYR A 793 -41.72 0.31 -62.96
CA TYR A 793 -43.05 0.93 -62.84
C TYR A 793 -44.01 0.59 -64.00
N SER A 794 -43.53 -0.01 -65.09
CA SER A 794 -44.33 -0.51 -66.21
C SER A 794 -45.26 -1.68 -65.83
N ILE A 795 -44.94 -2.48 -64.80
CA ILE A 795 -45.80 -3.60 -64.38
C ILE A 795 -46.94 -3.11 -63.47
N SER A 796 -46.68 -2.15 -62.58
CA SER A 796 -47.72 -1.50 -61.76
C SER A 796 -48.67 -0.64 -62.59
N ALA A 797 -48.17 0.02 -63.65
CA ALA A 797 -49.00 0.79 -64.58
C ALA A 797 -49.90 -0.11 -65.46
N PHE A 798 -49.44 -1.31 -65.82
CA PHE A 798 -50.23 -2.26 -66.61
C PHE A 798 -51.38 -2.88 -65.81
N VAL A 799 -51.17 -3.16 -64.51
CA VAL A 799 -52.22 -3.69 -63.61
C VAL A 799 -53.28 -2.63 -63.29
N LEU A 800 -52.90 -1.36 -63.11
CA LEU A 800 -53.87 -0.28 -62.90
C LEU A 800 -54.66 0.07 -64.17
N SER A 801 -54.04 0.03 -65.35
CA SER A 801 -54.74 0.28 -66.62
C SER A 801 -55.69 -0.86 -67.02
N LEU A 802 -55.37 -2.11 -66.67
CA LEU A 802 -56.28 -3.24 -66.88
C LEU A 802 -57.50 -3.19 -65.95
N HIS A 803 -57.36 -2.66 -64.73
CA HIS A 803 -58.49 -2.49 -63.79
C HIS A 803 -59.47 -1.39 -64.22
N LEU A 804 -58.97 -0.33 -64.87
CA LEU A 804 -59.80 0.78 -65.40
C LEU A 804 -60.54 0.43 -66.71
N ILE A 805 -60.02 -0.51 -67.50
CA ILE A 805 -60.70 -0.99 -68.72
C ILE A 805 -61.80 -2.01 -68.36
N ILE A 806 -61.63 -2.79 -67.29
CA ILE A 806 -62.60 -3.81 -66.86
C ILE A 806 -63.81 -3.22 -66.12
N SER A 807 -63.73 -2.00 -65.57
CA SER A 807 -64.90 -1.36 -64.93
C SER A 807 -65.88 -0.68 -65.91
N SER A 808 -65.61 -0.71 -67.22
CA SER A 808 -66.35 0.10 -68.21
C SER A 808 -67.04 -0.68 -69.33
N TYR A 809 -66.91 -2.01 -69.40
CA TYR A 809 -67.67 -2.83 -70.36
C TYR A 809 -68.20 -4.11 -69.70
N GLY A 810 -69.52 -4.20 -69.62
CA GLY A 810 -70.25 -5.32 -69.04
C GLY A 810 -70.14 -6.61 -69.84
N PHE A 811 -70.14 -7.72 -69.09
CA PHE A 811 -70.61 -9.05 -69.46
C PHE A 811 -70.53 -9.42 -70.95
N ILE A 812 -69.38 -9.98 -71.35
CA ILE A 812 -69.16 -11.15 -72.24
C ILE A 812 -67.62 -11.21 -72.44
N ILE A 813 -67.02 -12.40 -72.39
CA ILE A 813 -65.55 -12.71 -72.40
C ILE A 813 -64.95 -12.99 -71.00
N ILE A 814 -65.49 -13.99 -70.30
CA ILE A 814 -64.83 -14.57 -69.10
C ILE A 814 -63.89 -15.73 -69.46
N ASN A 815 -64.07 -16.40 -70.60
CA ASN A 815 -63.29 -17.60 -70.92
C ASN A 815 -61.90 -17.33 -71.55
N VAL A 816 -61.67 -16.17 -72.16
CA VAL A 816 -60.34 -15.84 -72.73
C VAL A 816 -59.41 -15.22 -71.68
N LEU A 817 -59.97 -14.43 -70.74
CA LEU A 817 -59.19 -13.78 -69.67
C LEU A 817 -58.68 -14.79 -68.63
N GLY A 818 -59.48 -15.82 -68.30
CA GLY A 818 -59.05 -16.89 -67.40
C GLY A 818 -57.86 -17.68 -67.95
N MET A 819 -57.82 -17.88 -69.28
CA MET A 819 -56.71 -18.57 -69.93
C MET A 819 -55.42 -17.73 -69.93
N ILE A 820 -55.54 -16.40 -70.08
CA ILE A 820 -54.39 -15.48 -70.05
C ILE A 820 -53.80 -15.37 -68.64
N LEU A 821 -54.66 -15.27 -67.61
CA LEU A 821 -54.23 -15.24 -66.20
C LEU A 821 -53.58 -16.56 -65.77
N PHE A 822 -54.05 -17.70 -66.28
CA PHE A 822 -53.44 -19.00 -66.05
C PHE A 822 -52.07 -19.14 -66.74
N VAL A 823 -51.91 -18.62 -67.96
CA VAL A 823 -50.62 -18.61 -68.66
C VAL A 823 -49.61 -17.65 -68.00
N LEU A 824 -50.06 -16.49 -67.51
CA LEU A 824 -49.24 -15.54 -66.77
C LEU A 824 -48.80 -16.07 -65.40
N SER A 825 -49.68 -16.78 -64.68
CA SER A 825 -49.31 -17.41 -63.40
C SER A 825 -48.31 -18.56 -63.61
N LEU A 826 -48.46 -19.35 -64.68
CA LEU A 826 -47.50 -20.37 -65.09
C LEU A 826 -46.13 -19.77 -65.49
N LEU A 827 -46.10 -18.62 -66.18
CA LEU A 827 -44.86 -17.92 -66.54
C LEU A 827 -44.16 -17.29 -65.33
N LEU A 828 -44.92 -16.74 -64.37
CA LEU A 828 -44.40 -16.25 -63.10
C LEU A 828 -43.85 -17.39 -62.22
N LEU A 829 -44.52 -18.53 -62.16
CA LEU A 829 -43.99 -19.71 -61.48
C LEU A 829 -42.71 -20.22 -62.14
N LYS A 830 -42.62 -20.19 -63.47
CA LYS A 830 -41.43 -20.61 -64.23
C LYS A 830 -40.24 -19.65 -64.04
N SER A 831 -40.51 -18.38 -63.72
CA SER A 831 -39.49 -17.38 -63.36
C SER A 831 -38.99 -17.56 -61.92
N LEU A 832 -39.86 -17.98 -61.01
CA LEU A 832 -39.52 -18.23 -59.59
C LEU A 832 -38.72 -19.53 -59.40
N PHE A 833 -38.89 -20.54 -60.26
CA PHE A 833 -38.14 -21.81 -60.17
C PHE A 833 -36.79 -21.81 -60.92
N ARG A 834 -36.38 -20.71 -61.54
CA ARG A 834 -35.11 -20.61 -62.30
C ARG A 834 -34.03 -19.74 -61.63
N TYR A 835 -34.26 -19.25 -60.41
CA TYR A 835 -33.32 -18.43 -59.63
C TYR A 835 -33.16 -18.93 -58.20
#